data_AF-A0A6J2JJD7-F1
#
_entry.id   AF-A0A6J2JJD7-F1
#
_cell.length_a   1.000
_cell.length_b   1.000
_cell.length_c   1.000
_cell.angle_alpha   90.00
_cell.angle_beta   90.00
_cell.angle_gamma   90.00
#
_symmetry.space_group_name_H-M   'P 1'
#
loop_
_entity.id
_entity.type
_entity.pdbx_description
1 polymer ?
#
loop_
_entity_poly.entity_id
_entity_poly.type
_entity_poly.pdbx_seq_one_letter_code
_entity_poly.pdbx_strand_id
1 'polypeptide(L)'
;MNPKSESVEASRGSEASSSSINSTPDIVEDQLTSGNIMKRAAAKQLIEKYFYQLLDGCGNVNCDNRYCASSGAARNLSPNEAAAEAIKLFYKEARLCSSVTPNKVSRTDSNSYEPSPSSTLGPNHKNTSENKENQNITTPEPSTASRGEPHTSHTAQQQKQKKRKRYNNGAPLTEERIYKLCDECLQNRAEEPLSKALSKAFSRPSILARCFASKISENSNETSKDTEKESKESSRSCDPDKDIDSVAAPQLDVASCRRAFQYLAKVPTEYYSTDLVIALKSLGSYLTKDLKSEKLSIEDAVNCFVITFELPNLGCSDYFEIALPDVCLAIGELPIKGQARLARIWSQYCKDSLRNILETLQQLISLRVVSCNYHVFFHVQEDGHVTGPTRVLKVLYYASILAGVLDSNTLHEEPIVIAHQHDPLESVLGHLYPPSSMKGARNSQLNDPLAVELGVSVLDSRTPYLPFEDFYNEPLSDVIEMDKDCEDYEMVISRPNTRFSFLRHPFVLTVASKSLGLYYENRLRMYSESRAALLQAAVGAARPEPFLRLRVRRSHLIEDALVVLEMISMERALDLKKQLVVEFEGEQGVDEGGVSKEFFQLIVEEIFNPDYGMFTHQQDSRNVWFNPTSFETEAQFTLIGIVLGLAIYNNVILAVNFPMVVYRKLLGRKGSFEDLVDWNPILYNGLKDMLEYTGDDLEEVYYQTFRICYQDVFGTNMFHELKVNGDNIFVTQENKKEFVDLYADFLLNVSVETQFRAFRRGFLMVTDESPLGAFFRPEEVEMLVCGSKVFDFHELEKSTEYDGGYASDSKIVQDFWGIVHSLPLEDKRKLLQFTTGSDRVPVGGLCNLNFVIARNGPDCDRLPTAHTCFNVLLLPEYDTRDKLQDRLLKAINYSKGFGLH
;
A
#
# COMPACT_ATOMS: atom_id res chain seq x y z
N MET A 1 -60.01 -23.09 -38.51
CA MET A 1 -61.30 -23.70 -38.12
C MET A 1 -61.06 -24.52 -36.86
N ASN A 2 -61.65 -24.11 -35.74
CA ASN A 2 -61.68 -24.87 -34.48
C ASN A 2 -62.58 -26.12 -34.63
N PRO A 3 -62.40 -27.18 -33.82
CA PRO A 3 -63.06 -27.23 -32.50
C PRO A 3 -62.15 -27.88 -31.40
N LYS A 4 -62.10 -27.40 -30.13
CA LYS A 4 -63.08 -27.58 -29.01
C LYS A 4 -63.59 -29.03 -28.88
N SER A 5 -63.71 -29.72 -27.75
CA SER A 5 -63.50 -29.53 -26.29
C SER A 5 -64.20 -30.75 -25.67
N GLU A 6 -63.74 -31.33 -24.54
CA GLU A 6 -64.65 -31.77 -23.45
C GLU A 6 -63.89 -32.36 -22.26
N SER A 7 -64.31 -31.90 -21.09
CA SER A 7 -63.94 -32.24 -19.73
C SER A 7 -65.01 -33.12 -19.09
N VAL A 8 -64.64 -34.02 -18.16
CA VAL A 8 -65.57 -34.60 -17.18
C VAL A 8 -64.91 -34.68 -15.78
N GLU A 9 -65.52 -33.94 -14.85
CA GLU A 9 -65.40 -34.03 -13.39
C GLU A 9 -66.12 -35.27 -12.83
N ALA A 10 -65.68 -35.75 -11.66
CA ALA A 10 -66.60 -36.24 -10.62
C ALA A 10 -65.96 -36.20 -9.22
N SER A 11 -66.55 -35.35 -8.37
CA SER A 11 -66.30 -35.15 -6.93
C SER A 11 -67.07 -36.13 -6.04
N ARG A 12 -66.67 -36.18 -4.74
CA ARG A 12 -67.48 -36.30 -3.48
C ARG A 12 -66.74 -37.20 -2.46
N GLY A 13 -66.60 -36.90 -1.17
CA GLY A 13 -67.17 -35.86 -0.29
C GLY A 13 -67.32 -36.42 1.15
N SER A 14 -67.44 -35.49 2.13
CA SER A 14 -67.91 -35.65 3.54
C SER A 14 -66.82 -35.79 4.62
N GLU A 15 -66.48 -34.75 5.42
CA GLU A 15 -67.19 -34.09 6.56
C GLU A 15 -66.75 -34.70 7.93
N ALA A 16 -66.48 -34.03 9.06
CA ALA A 16 -66.91 -32.74 9.62
C ALA A 16 -66.04 -32.25 10.83
N SER A 17 -65.85 -30.92 10.91
CA SER A 17 -66.05 -29.97 12.04
C SER A 17 -65.15 -29.83 13.30
N SER A 18 -64.43 -28.69 13.31
CA SER A 18 -64.38 -27.58 14.31
C SER A 18 -63.79 -27.78 15.73
N SER A 19 -63.04 -26.87 16.38
CA SER A 19 -62.97 -25.39 16.33
C SER A 19 -61.71 -24.79 17.01
N SER A 20 -61.06 -23.82 16.32
CA SER A 20 -60.40 -22.56 16.77
C SER A 20 -59.60 -22.42 18.09
N ILE A 21 -58.33 -21.96 18.00
CA ILE A 21 -57.76 -20.69 18.57
C ILE A 21 -56.29 -20.51 18.08
N ASN A 22 -55.95 -19.27 17.70
CA ASN A 22 -54.66 -18.67 17.30
C ASN A 22 -53.33 -19.37 17.71
N SER A 23 -52.45 -19.61 16.74
CA SER A 23 -50.98 -19.42 16.88
C SER A 23 -50.33 -19.38 15.49
N THR A 24 -49.45 -18.39 15.28
CA THR A 24 -48.45 -18.26 14.21
C THR A 24 -47.67 -19.55 13.94
N PRO A 25 -47.33 -19.90 12.68
CA PRO A 25 -46.23 -20.81 12.40
C PRO A 25 -44.95 -19.99 12.17
N ASP A 26 -43.99 -20.16 13.07
CA ASP A 26 -42.64 -19.62 12.99
C ASP A 26 -41.90 -20.15 11.76
N ILE A 27 -41.31 -19.20 11.03
CA ILE A 27 -40.29 -19.41 10.01
C ILE A 27 -38.96 -19.60 10.75
N VAL A 28 -38.41 -20.81 10.79
CA VAL A 28 -37.01 -21.02 11.20
C VAL A 28 -36.39 -22.12 10.34
N GLU A 29 -35.79 -21.72 9.22
CA GLU A 29 -34.76 -22.52 8.55
C GLU A 29 -33.88 -21.59 7.69
N ASP A 30 -33.11 -20.70 8.33
CA ASP A 30 -32.03 -19.96 7.63
C ASP A 30 -30.92 -19.34 8.54
N GLN A 31 -30.55 -20.00 9.65
CA GLN A 31 -29.52 -19.48 10.60
C GLN A 31 -28.28 -20.37 10.78
N LEU A 32 -27.86 -21.14 9.76
CA LEU A 32 -26.91 -22.24 9.98
C LEU A 32 -25.42 -22.01 9.65
N THR A 33 -24.96 -20.85 9.20
CA THR A 33 -23.53 -20.66 8.87
C THR A 33 -22.76 -19.76 9.84
N SER A 34 -23.32 -18.63 10.29
CA SER A 34 -22.62 -17.73 11.24
C SER A 34 -22.68 -18.21 12.71
N GLY A 35 -23.80 -18.83 13.11
CA GLY A 35 -23.95 -19.39 14.46
C GLY A 35 -23.04 -20.59 14.73
N ASN A 36 -22.66 -21.35 13.69
CA ASN A 36 -21.80 -22.53 13.83
C ASN A 36 -20.33 -22.16 14.09
N ILE A 37 -19.85 -21.03 13.57
CA ILE A 37 -18.47 -20.57 13.78
C ILE A 37 -18.30 -20.03 15.21
N MET A 38 -19.25 -19.23 15.70
CA MET A 38 -19.27 -18.77 17.09
C MET A 38 -19.44 -19.94 18.09
N LYS A 39 -20.31 -20.92 17.78
CA LYS A 39 -20.48 -22.12 18.62
C LYS A 39 -19.24 -23.02 18.62
N ARG A 40 -18.51 -23.16 17.49
CA ARG A 40 -17.25 -23.91 17.42
C ARG A 40 -16.13 -23.23 18.19
N ALA A 41 -16.00 -21.90 18.11
CA ALA A 41 -15.01 -21.13 18.87
C ALA A 41 -15.29 -21.19 20.39
N ALA A 42 -16.54 -21.06 20.80
CA ALA A 42 -16.95 -21.20 22.20
C ALA A 42 -16.74 -22.63 22.73
N ALA A 43 -17.06 -23.66 21.92
CA ALA A 43 -16.82 -25.06 22.26
C ALA A 43 -15.31 -25.35 22.44
N LYS A 44 -14.47 -24.82 21.54
CA LYS A 44 -13.01 -24.94 21.65
C LYS A 44 -12.49 -24.36 22.96
N GLN A 45 -12.92 -23.15 23.33
CA GLN A 45 -12.51 -22.51 24.59
C GLN A 45 -12.98 -23.29 25.83
N LEU A 46 -14.17 -23.91 25.80
CA LEU A 46 -14.63 -24.75 26.90
C LEU A 46 -13.81 -26.04 27.01
N ILE A 47 -13.53 -26.71 25.90
CA ILE A 47 -12.73 -27.94 25.87
C ILE A 47 -11.31 -27.67 26.38
N GLU A 48 -10.70 -26.54 25.98
CA GLU A 48 -9.40 -26.11 26.51
C GLU A 48 -9.43 -25.89 28.03
N LYS A 49 -10.52 -25.32 28.57
CA LYS A 49 -10.66 -25.16 30.03
C LYS A 49 -10.76 -26.50 30.77
N TYR A 50 -11.48 -27.49 30.22
CA TYR A 50 -11.50 -28.84 30.80
C TYR A 50 -10.12 -29.51 30.72
N PHE A 51 -9.39 -29.30 29.62
CA PHE A 51 -8.06 -29.84 29.42
C PHE A 51 -7.08 -29.35 30.49
N TYR A 52 -7.01 -28.04 30.71
CA TYR A 52 -6.14 -27.46 31.75
C TYR A 52 -6.62 -27.79 33.17
N GLN A 53 -7.92 -27.92 33.39
CA GLN A 53 -8.45 -28.38 34.69
C GLN A 53 -8.00 -29.81 35.03
N LEU A 54 -7.88 -30.70 34.03
CA LEU A 54 -7.44 -32.09 34.22
C LEU A 54 -5.94 -32.21 34.46
N LEU A 55 -5.12 -31.34 33.85
CA LEU A 55 -3.65 -31.39 33.95
C LEU A 55 -3.09 -30.49 35.06
N ASP A 56 -3.49 -29.22 35.10
CA ASP A 56 -2.93 -28.21 35.99
C ASP A 56 -3.83 -27.96 37.21
N GLY A 57 -5.13 -28.23 37.05
CA GLY A 57 -6.13 -27.97 38.09
C GLY A 57 -6.43 -26.48 38.24
N CYS A 58 -7.27 -26.15 39.23
CA CYS A 58 -7.73 -24.78 39.45
C CYS A 58 -6.90 -23.98 40.47
N GLY A 59 -5.88 -24.61 41.07
CA GLY A 59 -4.99 -24.01 42.07
C GLY A 59 -5.56 -23.95 43.49
N ASN A 60 -6.79 -24.42 43.73
CA ASN A 60 -7.41 -24.45 45.06
C ASN A 60 -7.14 -25.79 45.77
N VAL A 61 -6.47 -25.74 46.93
CA VAL A 61 -6.07 -26.91 47.73
C VAL A 61 -7.26 -27.70 48.30
N ASN A 62 -8.43 -27.05 48.46
CA ASN A 62 -9.67 -27.68 48.94
C ASN A 62 -10.71 -27.86 47.83
N CYS A 63 -10.27 -28.09 46.59
CA CYS A 63 -11.19 -28.29 45.47
C CYS A 63 -11.98 -29.60 45.61
N ASP A 64 -13.31 -29.51 45.57
CA ASP A 64 -14.25 -30.65 45.65
C ASP A 64 -14.54 -31.28 44.27
N ASN A 65 -14.00 -30.71 43.18
CA ASN A 65 -14.25 -31.16 41.82
C ASN A 65 -13.37 -32.36 41.46
N ARG A 66 -14.01 -33.53 41.30
CA ARG A 66 -13.35 -34.81 40.97
C ARG A 66 -12.61 -34.82 39.63
N TYR A 67 -12.93 -33.89 38.72
CA TYR A 67 -12.28 -33.74 37.42
C TYR A 67 -11.30 -32.56 37.39
N CYS A 68 -10.72 -32.24 38.55
CA CYS A 68 -9.72 -31.19 38.73
C CYS A 68 -8.47 -31.77 39.39
N ALA A 69 -7.31 -31.53 38.79
CA ALA A 69 -6.02 -32.01 39.33
C ALA A 69 -5.78 -31.51 40.78
N SER A 70 -6.25 -30.30 41.11
CA SER A 70 -6.09 -29.72 42.46
C SER A 70 -6.95 -30.39 43.55
N SER A 71 -7.90 -31.26 43.19
CA SER A 71 -8.71 -32.01 44.18
C SER A 71 -7.98 -33.21 44.79
N GLY A 72 -6.83 -33.60 44.24
CA GLY A 72 -6.08 -34.80 44.63
C GLY A 72 -6.80 -36.13 44.32
N ALA A 73 -8.03 -36.08 43.78
CA ALA A 73 -8.83 -37.25 43.42
C ALA A 73 -8.79 -37.55 41.90
N ALA A 74 -8.20 -36.66 41.10
CA ALA A 74 -8.05 -36.85 39.65
C ALA A 74 -6.88 -37.80 39.34
N ARG A 75 -7.09 -38.70 38.36
CA ARG A 75 -6.03 -39.58 37.86
C ARG A 75 -4.94 -38.74 37.18
N ASN A 76 -3.67 -39.07 37.40
CA ASN A 76 -2.56 -38.53 36.62
C ASN A 76 -2.68 -39.04 35.17
N LEU A 77 -3.29 -38.23 34.30
CA LEU A 77 -3.52 -38.53 32.90
C LEU A 77 -2.38 -37.97 32.06
N SER A 78 -1.99 -38.69 31.00
CA SER A 78 -1.09 -38.12 29.98
C SER A 78 -1.81 -37.01 29.19
N PRO A 79 -1.08 -36.10 28.52
CA PRO A 79 -1.71 -35.02 27.74
C PRO A 79 -2.73 -35.52 26.69
N ASN A 80 -2.44 -36.63 26.01
CA ASN A 80 -3.37 -37.16 25.01
C ASN A 80 -4.63 -37.77 25.64
N GLU A 81 -4.51 -38.40 26.80
CA GLU A 81 -5.66 -38.92 27.55
C GLU A 81 -6.50 -37.79 28.16
N ALA A 82 -5.84 -36.73 28.65
CA ALA A 82 -6.52 -35.53 29.15
C ALA A 82 -7.30 -34.81 28.04
N ALA A 83 -6.77 -34.76 26.81
CA ALA A 83 -7.48 -34.19 25.67
C ALA A 83 -8.72 -35.01 25.30
N ALA A 84 -8.60 -36.35 25.25
CA ALA A 84 -9.73 -37.23 24.97
C ALA A 84 -10.80 -37.15 26.08
N GLU A 85 -10.39 -37.03 27.34
CA GLU A 85 -11.32 -36.93 28.46
C GLU A 85 -11.97 -35.53 28.54
N ALA A 86 -11.26 -34.46 28.19
CA ALA A 86 -11.81 -33.09 28.11
C ALA A 86 -12.96 -33.00 27.10
N ILE A 87 -12.84 -33.66 25.96
CA ILE A 87 -13.92 -33.73 24.95
C ILE A 87 -15.14 -34.48 25.50
N LYS A 88 -14.93 -35.57 26.26
CA LYS A 88 -16.03 -36.31 26.91
C LYS A 88 -16.70 -35.50 28.01
N LEU A 89 -15.94 -34.73 28.79
CA LEU A 89 -16.47 -33.86 29.84
C LEU A 89 -17.25 -32.68 29.27
N PHE A 90 -16.80 -32.14 28.14
CA PHE A 90 -17.56 -31.14 27.37
C PHE A 90 -18.90 -31.70 26.89
N TYR A 91 -18.91 -32.91 26.31
CA TYR A 91 -20.16 -33.56 25.88
C TYR A 91 -21.13 -33.85 27.04
N LYS A 92 -20.63 -34.02 28.26
CA LYS A 92 -21.42 -34.26 29.48
C LYS A 92 -21.71 -33.00 30.29
N GLU A 93 -21.33 -31.82 29.79
CA GLU A 93 -21.46 -30.52 30.48
C GLU A 93 -20.99 -30.55 31.94
N ALA A 94 -19.85 -31.20 32.18
CA ALA A 94 -19.34 -31.41 33.55
C ALA A 94 -18.96 -30.09 34.24
N ARG A 95 -18.94 -30.05 35.58
CA ARG A 95 -18.63 -28.82 36.33
C ARG A 95 -17.19 -28.32 36.06
N LEU A 96 -17.06 -27.06 35.64
CA LEU A 96 -15.79 -26.33 35.55
C LEU A 96 -15.53 -25.51 36.84
N CYS A 97 -14.28 -25.45 37.26
CA CYS A 97 -13.83 -24.61 38.36
C CYS A 97 -13.70 -23.15 37.89
N SER A 98 -14.13 -22.20 38.70
CA SER A 98 -14.25 -20.77 38.34
C SER A 98 -12.91 -20.02 38.18
N SER A 99 -11.76 -20.63 38.48
CA SER A 99 -10.45 -19.95 38.55
C SER A 99 -9.38 -20.41 37.54
N VAL A 100 -9.74 -21.17 36.49
CA VAL A 100 -8.74 -21.64 35.50
C VAL A 100 -8.36 -20.48 34.57
N THR A 101 -7.19 -19.87 34.78
CA THR A 101 -6.52 -18.97 33.82
C THR A 101 -5.26 -19.68 33.29
N PRO A 102 -5.04 -19.71 31.95
CA PRO A 102 -3.94 -20.46 31.38
C PRO A 102 -2.60 -19.71 31.56
N ASN A 103 -1.74 -20.20 32.46
CA ASN A 103 -0.34 -19.77 32.53
C ASN A 103 0.52 -20.75 31.72
N LYS A 104 1.06 -20.31 30.58
CA LYS A 104 1.86 -21.15 29.69
C LYS A 104 3.35 -20.91 29.93
N VAL A 105 4.01 -21.87 30.58
CA VAL A 105 5.47 -22.06 30.47
C VAL A 105 5.70 -23.48 29.95
N SER A 106 6.24 -23.61 28.75
CA SER A 106 6.64 -24.87 28.13
C SER A 106 7.96 -25.36 28.74
N ARG A 107 7.97 -26.58 29.30
CA ARG A 107 9.18 -27.33 29.63
C ARG A 107 9.48 -28.35 28.53
N THR A 108 10.70 -28.34 28.02
CA THR A 108 11.33 -29.45 27.30
C THR A 108 12.49 -29.97 28.16
N ASP A 109 12.51 -31.28 28.45
CA ASP A 109 13.55 -31.95 29.22
C ASP A 109 14.78 -32.30 28.36
N SER A 110 16.00 -32.04 28.85
CA SER A 110 16.98 -33.10 29.15
C SER A 110 18.31 -32.60 29.78
N ASN A 111 18.62 -33.22 30.93
CA ASN A 111 19.92 -33.56 31.52
C ASN A 111 20.85 -32.51 32.18
N SER A 112 20.78 -32.48 33.53
CA SER A 112 21.70 -33.18 34.46
C SER A 112 22.36 -32.33 35.58
N TYR A 113 22.19 -32.86 36.81
CA TYR A 113 22.91 -32.67 38.09
C TYR A 113 22.87 -31.33 38.86
N GLU A 114 22.08 -31.37 39.95
CA GLU A 114 22.16 -30.78 41.33
C GLU A 114 22.84 -29.42 41.58
N PRO A 115 22.22 -28.52 42.40
CA PRO A 115 22.36 -28.61 43.86
C PRO A 115 21.16 -28.13 44.72
N SER A 116 21.19 -28.48 46.01
CA SER A 116 20.38 -27.93 47.12
C SER A 116 21.25 -27.04 48.03
N PRO A 117 20.73 -26.37 49.07
CA PRO A 117 19.62 -25.42 49.13
C PRO A 117 19.99 -24.15 49.96
N SER A 118 19.16 -23.09 49.92
CA SER A 118 18.94 -22.27 51.13
C SER A 118 17.58 -21.56 51.13
N SER A 119 16.84 -21.90 52.18
CA SER A 119 15.53 -21.42 52.64
C SER A 119 15.58 -19.98 53.13
N THR A 120 14.64 -19.13 52.73
CA THR A 120 13.35 -18.83 53.40
C THR A 120 13.50 -18.12 54.75
N LEU A 121 12.94 -16.90 54.86
CA LEU A 121 11.81 -16.56 55.75
C LEU A 121 11.62 -15.03 55.83
N GLY A 122 10.44 -14.56 55.39
CA GLY A 122 9.84 -13.31 55.90
C GLY A 122 9.18 -13.57 57.26
N PRO A 123 8.01 -12.99 57.53
CA PRO A 123 7.59 -11.59 57.45
C PRO A 123 6.96 -11.12 58.79
N ASN A 124 6.62 -9.83 58.94
CA ASN A 124 5.25 -9.40 59.34
C ASN A 124 5.09 -7.90 59.70
N HIS A 125 4.00 -7.35 59.15
CA HIS A 125 3.05 -6.33 59.66
C HIS A 125 3.54 -4.90 59.99
N LYS A 126 3.11 -3.86 59.23
CA LYS A 126 1.84 -3.05 59.33
C LYS A 126 1.75 -2.28 60.65
N ASN A 127 1.47 -0.98 60.78
CA ASN A 127 1.09 0.18 59.96
C ASN A 127 1.79 1.40 60.65
N THR A 128 1.91 2.65 60.17
CA THR A 128 0.86 3.62 59.82
C THR A 128 1.53 4.98 59.49
N SER A 129 1.00 5.68 58.48
CA SER A 129 0.83 7.15 58.33
C SER A 129 2.01 8.15 58.32
N GLU A 130 1.75 9.23 57.58
CA GLU A 130 2.65 10.19 56.95
C GLU A 130 3.17 11.36 57.82
N ASN A 131 4.32 11.88 57.37
CA ASN A 131 4.71 13.29 57.17
C ASN A 131 5.25 14.22 58.30
N LYS A 132 6.46 14.73 57.97
CA LYS A 132 7.15 16.02 58.24
C LYS A 132 7.68 16.34 59.65
N GLU A 133 8.99 16.58 59.77
CA GLU A 133 9.60 17.93 59.88
C GLU A 133 11.15 17.94 60.01
N ASN A 134 11.72 19.10 59.72
CA ASN A 134 13.13 19.55 59.64
C ASN A 134 13.90 19.63 60.99
N GLN A 135 15.25 19.56 60.96
CA GLN A 135 16.23 20.65 61.26
C GLN A 135 17.60 20.17 61.84
N ASN A 136 18.69 20.68 61.21
CA ASN A 136 20.02 21.14 61.67
C ASN A 136 20.76 20.57 62.91
N ILE A 137 22.11 20.52 62.84
CA ILE A 137 23.10 21.12 63.78
C ILE A 137 24.56 21.01 63.24
N THR A 138 25.41 21.89 63.75
CA THR A 138 26.63 22.56 63.22
C THR A 138 27.99 22.02 63.74
N THR A 139 29.05 22.31 62.95
CA THR A 139 30.55 22.43 63.10
C THR A 139 31.32 22.25 64.44
N PRO A 140 32.67 22.05 64.40
CA PRO A 140 33.62 23.19 64.59
C PRO A 140 34.95 23.18 63.77
N GLU A 141 35.58 24.37 63.68
CA GLU A 141 36.91 24.78 63.13
C GLU A 141 38.03 24.76 64.23
N PRO A 142 39.37 25.08 64.07
CA PRO A 142 39.96 26.22 63.31
C PRO A 142 41.41 26.15 62.71
N SER A 143 41.71 27.21 61.91
CA SER A 143 42.94 27.89 61.37
C SER A 143 44.41 27.62 61.80
N THR A 144 45.40 27.87 60.89
CA THR A 144 46.40 29.01 60.91
C THR A 144 47.53 28.99 59.84
N ALA A 145 47.89 30.20 59.32
CA ALA A 145 49.20 30.76 58.86
C ALA A 145 49.95 30.19 57.61
N SER A 146 50.75 30.91 56.79
CA SER A 146 51.12 32.33 56.56
C SER A 146 51.96 32.47 55.26
N ARG A 147 52.18 33.71 54.78
CA ARG A 147 52.84 34.19 53.53
C ARG A 147 54.39 34.08 53.51
N GLY A 148 54.96 34.06 52.29
CA GLY A 148 56.35 34.50 51.99
C GLY A 148 56.67 34.64 50.49
N GLU A 149 56.99 35.85 50.03
CA GLU A 149 57.74 36.23 48.80
C GLU A 149 59.14 36.78 49.26
N PRO A 150 60.18 37.14 48.44
CA PRO A 150 60.13 37.55 47.01
C PRO A 150 61.37 37.29 46.08
N HIS A 151 61.19 37.66 44.81
CA HIS A 151 62.11 38.30 43.84
C HIS A 151 63.12 37.54 42.92
N THR A 152 63.02 37.96 41.64
CA THR A 152 64.03 38.22 40.58
C THR A 152 64.25 37.24 39.42
N SER A 153 64.27 37.87 38.25
CA SER A 153 64.29 37.43 36.86
C SER A 153 65.67 37.07 36.33
N HIS A 154 65.76 36.12 35.40
CA HIS A 154 66.32 36.32 34.05
C HIS A 154 66.24 35.01 33.22
N THR A 155 65.60 35.11 32.04
CA THR A 155 66.02 34.58 30.70
C THR A 155 66.78 33.24 30.62
N ALA A 156 66.55 32.31 29.68
CA ALA A 156 65.89 32.37 28.39
C ALA A 156 65.76 30.94 27.81
N GLN A 157 64.83 30.76 26.87
CA GLN A 157 64.98 29.91 25.68
C GLN A 157 65.45 28.46 25.90
N GLN A 158 64.54 27.57 26.30
CA GLN A 158 64.56 26.18 25.80
C GLN A 158 63.27 25.36 26.04
N GLN A 159 62.26 25.88 26.75
CA GLN A 159 61.03 25.12 27.05
C GLN A 159 59.79 25.54 26.22
N LYS A 160 59.95 26.26 25.10
CA LYS A 160 58.82 26.70 24.26
C LYS A 160 58.42 25.76 23.11
N GLN A 161 59.00 24.56 23.01
CA GLN A 161 58.67 23.61 21.91
C GLN A 161 58.02 22.28 22.32
N LYS A 162 57.75 22.01 23.61
CA LYS A 162 57.16 20.72 24.04
C LYS A 162 55.77 20.76 24.70
N LYS A 163 55.05 21.89 24.64
CA LYS A 163 53.65 21.97 25.12
C LYS A 163 52.75 22.75 24.15
N ARG A 164 52.57 22.23 22.93
CA ARG A 164 51.52 22.68 21.99
C ARG A 164 51.10 21.52 21.05
N LYS A 165 50.46 20.49 21.62
CA LYS A 165 49.55 19.58 20.88
C LYS A 165 48.42 19.16 21.83
N ARG A 166 47.56 20.11 22.20
CA ARG A 166 46.20 19.76 22.64
C ARG A 166 45.43 19.53 21.34
N TYR A 167 45.20 18.28 20.98
CA TYR A 167 44.32 17.95 19.86
C TYR A 167 42.97 18.61 20.13
N ASN A 168 42.50 19.44 19.19
CA ASN A 168 41.29 20.24 19.30
C ASN A 168 40.06 19.34 19.10
N ASN A 169 39.92 18.32 19.96
CA ASN A 169 38.97 17.20 19.86
C ASN A 169 37.49 17.60 20.04
N GLY A 170 37.13 18.88 19.86
CA GLY A 170 35.74 19.35 19.92
C GLY A 170 35.35 20.32 18.82
N ALA A 171 36.26 20.62 17.88
CA ALA A 171 35.89 21.40 16.70
C ALA A 171 34.98 20.56 15.77
N PRO A 172 34.16 21.19 14.90
CA PRO A 172 33.40 20.50 13.89
C PRO A 172 34.28 19.70 12.91
N LEU A 173 33.69 18.71 12.25
CA LEU A 173 34.33 17.98 11.16
C LEU A 173 34.29 18.83 9.88
N THR A 174 35.40 18.85 9.17
CA THR A 174 35.57 19.44 7.84
C THR A 174 36.28 18.43 6.96
N GLU A 175 36.16 18.54 5.63
CA GLU A 175 36.83 17.66 4.68
C GLU A 175 38.34 17.55 4.93
N GLU A 176 39.02 18.69 5.06
CA GLU A 176 40.46 18.75 5.35
C GLU A 176 40.83 18.05 6.67
N ARG A 177 39.93 18.07 7.66
CA ARG A 177 40.18 17.46 8.95
C ARG A 177 39.99 15.95 8.90
N ILE A 178 39.00 15.46 8.18
CA ILE A 178 38.82 14.03 7.96
C ILE A 178 40.02 13.44 7.22
N TYR A 179 40.52 14.11 6.18
CA TYR A 179 41.72 13.67 5.45
C TYR A 179 42.93 13.54 6.38
N LYS A 180 43.21 14.58 7.19
CA LYS A 180 44.30 14.55 8.18
C LYS A 180 44.16 13.39 9.17
N LEU A 181 42.97 13.16 9.71
CA LEU A 181 42.73 12.08 10.67
C LEU A 181 42.87 10.69 10.04
N CYS A 182 42.40 10.52 8.80
CA CYS A 182 42.53 9.26 8.07
C CYS A 182 44.00 8.97 7.73
N ASP A 183 44.74 9.97 7.25
CA ASP A 183 46.16 9.84 6.94
C ASP A 183 46.99 9.53 8.20
N GLU A 184 46.71 10.21 9.32
CA GLU A 184 47.35 9.92 10.61
C GLU A 184 47.04 8.49 11.09
N CYS A 185 45.81 8.02 10.87
CA CYS A 185 45.39 6.66 11.23
C CYS A 185 46.10 5.59 10.38
N LEU A 186 46.12 5.77 9.06
CA LEU A 186 46.76 4.84 8.12
C LEU A 186 48.29 4.79 8.27
N GLN A 187 48.93 5.95 8.52
CA GLN A 187 50.39 6.02 8.67
C GLN A 187 50.88 5.47 10.01
N ASN A 188 50.18 5.75 11.10
CA ASN A 188 50.64 5.42 12.45
C ASN A 188 49.98 4.18 13.06
N ARG A 189 48.98 3.58 12.37
CA ARG A 189 48.05 2.57 12.94
C ARG A 189 47.43 3.00 14.27
N ALA A 190 47.25 4.30 14.46
CA ALA A 190 46.65 4.87 15.67
C ALA A 190 45.16 5.14 15.39
N GLU A 191 44.29 4.27 15.90
CA GLU A 191 42.84 4.35 15.71
C GLU A 191 42.14 5.38 16.62
N GLU A 192 42.66 5.60 17.84
CA GLU A 192 42.06 6.47 18.86
C GLU A 192 41.75 7.91 18.40
N PRO A 193 42.61 8.63 17.65
CA PRO A 193 42.34 10.02 17.27
C PRO A 193 41.16 10.17 16.31
N LEU A 194 41.03 9.23 15.37
CA LEU A 194 39.97 9.19 14.38
C LEU A 194 38.65 8.76 15.03
N SER A 195 38.65 7.63 15.76
CA SER A 195 37.44 7.10 16.40
C SER A 195 36.84 8.10 17.40
N LYS A 196 37.69 8.76 18.20
CA LYS A 196 37.25 9.77 19.19
C LYS A 196 36.73 11.05 18.54
N ALA A 197 37.30 11.47 17.42
CA ALA A 197 36.82 12.64 16.68
C ALA A 197 35.44 12.37 16.06
N LEU A 198 35.25 11.20 15.44
CA LEU A 198 33.96 10.76 14.90
C LEU A 198 32.93 10.58 16.02
N SER A 199 33.25 9.82 17.05
CA SER A 199 32.36 9.57 18.19
C SER A 199 31.86 10.89 18.80
N LYS A 200 32.74 11.86 19.02
CA LYS A 200 32.33 13.15 19.60
C LYS A 200 31.52 14.04 18.65
N ALA A 201 31.80 14.01 17.36
CA ALA A 201 31.02 14.75 16.37
C ALA A 201 29.60 14.20 16.26
N PHE A 202 29.46 12.87 16.19
CA PHE A 202 28.17 12.21 16.05
C PHE A 202 27.41 12.08 17.38
N SER A 203 28.03 12.21 18.55
CA SER A 203 27.30 12.07 19.82
C SER A 203 26.35 13.22 20.16
N ARG A 204 26.51 14.42 19.55
CA ARG A 204 25.73 15.62 19.92
C ARG A 204 25.18 16.36 18.69
N PRO A 205 23.86 16.62 18.61
CA PRO A 205 23.25 17.34 17.49
C PRO A 205 23.91 18.70 17.20
N SER A 206 24.17 19.50 18.25
CA SER A 206 24.74 20.85 18.09
C SER A 206 26.16 20.90 17.53
N ILE A 207 26.91 19.79 17.61
CA ILE A 207 28.24 19.68 17.01
C ILE A 207 28.11 19.20 15.57
N LEU A 208 27.29 18.17 15.34
CA LEU A 208 27.09 17.59 14.02
C LEU A 208 26.50 18.59 13.02
N ALA A 209 25.49 19.36 13.44
CA ALA A 209 24.85 20.40 12.61
C ALA A 209 25.82 21.46 12.08
N ARG A 210 26.96 21.66 12.76
CA ARG A 210 27.99 22.64 12.38
C ARG A 210 29.13 22.03 11.55
N CYS A 211 29.09 20.73 11.30
CA CYS A 211 30.08 20.05 10.45
C CYS A 211 29.81 20.36 8.98
N PHE A 212 30.87 20.46 8.18
CA PHE A 212 30.79 20.74 6.73
C PHE A 212 29.99 22.01 6.37
N ALA A 213 29.96 23.02 7.24
CA ALA A 213 29.31 24.29 6.94
C ALA A 213 29.89 24.95 5.67
N SER A 214 29.03 25.52 4.83
CA SER A 214 29.45 26.17 3.58
C SER A 214 30.33 27.39 3.86
N LYS A 215 31.42 27.54 3.09
CA LYS A 215 32.33 28.68 3.19
C LYS A 215 31.63 29.91 2.58
N ILE A 216 30.89 30.68 3.38
CA ILE A 216 30.44 32.01 2.97
C ILE A 216 31.70 32.86 2.71
N SER A 217 31.79 33.50 1.54
CA SER A 217 32.86 34.45 1.24
C SER A 217 32.75 35.65 2.19
N GLU A 218 33.54 35.64 3.27
CA GLU A 218 33.87 36.85 4.01
C GLU A 218 34.75 37.73 3.11
N ASN A 219 34.12 38.51 2.24
CA ASN A 219 34.78 39.62 1.55
C ASN A 219 33.75 40.67 1.09
N SER A 220 33.10 41.31 2.06
CA SER A 220 32.63 42.69 1.92
C SER A 220 32.24 43.27 3.28
N ASN A 221 32.83 44.42 3.59
CA ASN A 221 32.47 45.38 4.64
C ASN A 221 33.38 45.45 5.88
N GLU A 222 34.67 45.63 5.65
CA GLU A 222 35.36 46.78 6.24
C GLU A 222 35.54 47.85 5.15
N THR A 223 34.66 48.86 5.10
CA THR A 223 34.98 50.29 4.87
C THR A 223 33.72 51.14 4.68
N SER A 224 33.84 52.40 5.14
CA SER A 224 32.97 53.58 4.98
C SER A 224 31.60 53.63 5.66
N LYS A 225 31.62 54.26 6.85
CA LYS A 225 30.59 55.23 7.28
C LYS A 225 30.57 56.44 6.33
N ASP A 226 29.44 57.14 6.36
CA ASP A 226 29.10 58.44 5.74
C ASP A 226 28.61 58.36 4.29
N THR A 227 27.30 58.50 4.04
CA THR A 227 26.61 59.80 3.83
C THR A 227 25.11 59.56 3.57
N GLU A 228 24.23 60.25 4.30
CA GLU A 228 22.81 60.40 3.97
C GLU A 228 22.61 61.48 2.88
N LYS A 229 21.77 61.22 1.86
CA LYS A 229 20.60 62.04 1.45
C LYS A 229 20.07 61.72 0.04
N GLU A 230 18.75 61.49 0.01
CA GLU A 230 17.74 61.88 -0.99
C GLU A 230 17.98 61.68 -2.50
N SER A 231 17.12 60.86 -3.13
CA SER A 231 16.20 61.35 -4.18
C SER A 231 15.18 60.27 -4.58
N LYS A 232 13.95 60.73 -4.82
CA LYS A 232 12.75 59.98 -5.21
C LYS A 232 12.62 59.90 -6.75
N GLU A 233 11.96 58.82 -7.18
CA GLU A 233 10.88 58.75 -8.19
C GLU A 233 11.12 58.20 -9.62
N SER A 234 10.19 57.30 -9.99
CA SER A 234 9.78 56.79 -11.31
C SER A 234 10.68 55.72 -11.97
N SER A 235 10.21 54.56 -12.48
CA SER A 235 8.91 54.22 -13.09
C SER A 235 8.60 52.72 -12.98
N ARG A 236 7.29 52.42 -12.96
CA ARG A 236 6.67 51.08 -12.90
C ARG A 236 6.66 50.37 -14.26
N SER A 237 6.89 49.06 -14.25
CA SER A 237 6.24 48.09 -15.14
C SER A 237 6.05 46.78 -14.36
N CYS A 238 4.80 46.34 -14.21
CA CYS A 238 4.42 45.14 -13.48
C CYS A 238 4.29 43.97 -14.46
N ASP A 239 5.13 42.95 -14.29
CA ASP A 239 4.87 41.56 -14.72
C ASP A 239 4.78 40.73 -13.42
N PRO A 240 3.64 40.08 -13.11
CA PRO A 240 3.55 39.18 -11.97
C PRO A 240 3.60 37.75 -12.49
N ASP A 241 4.79 37.17 -12.71
CA ASP A 241 4.97 35.70 -12.85
C ASP A 241 6.45 35.26 -12.86
N LYS A 242 7.25 35.77 -11.92
CA LYS A 242 8.57 35.18 -11.59
C LYS A 242 8.86 35.30 -10.10
N ASP A 243 8.10 34.58 -9.28
CA ASP A 243 8.47 34.27 -7.90
C ASP A 243 8.39 32.76 -7.65
N ILE A 244 9.17 32.00 -8.42
CA ILE A 244 9.63 30.67 -8.03
C ILE A 244 11.14 30.70 -8.24
N ASP A 245 11.89 30.35 -7.18
CA ASP A 245 13.36 30.27 -7.07
C ASP A 245 14.06 31.42 -6.35
N SER A 246 13.88 31.46 -5.02
CA SER A 246 14.99 31.75 -4.11
C SER A 246 15.13 30.62 -3.10
N VAL A 247 15.52 29.43 -3.56
CA VAL A 247 16.04 28.39 -2.65
C VAL A 247 17.32 28.94 -2.04
N ALA A 248 17.26 29.37 -0.78
CA ALA A 248 18.44 29.80 -0.04
C ALA A 248 19.53 28.71 -0.15
N ALA A 249 20.72 29.11 -0.62
CA ALA A 249 21.88 28.24 -0.79
C ALA A 249 22.12 27.38 0.47
N PRO A 250 22.61 26.14 0.33
CA PRO A 250 22.73 25.27 1.48
C PRO A 250 23.76 25.81 2.48
N GLN A 251 23.36 25.87 3.75
CA GLN A 251 24.29 26.10 4.87
C GLN A 251 25.29 24.94 5.03
N LEU A 252 25.01 23.78 4.42
CA LEU A 252 25.80 22.54 4.45
C LEU A 252 26.41 22.23 3.08
N ASP A 253 27.74 22.07 3.00
CA ASP A 253 28.44 21.60 1.79
C ASP A 253 28.37 20.07 1.72
N VAL A 254 27.29 19.56 1.12
CA VAL A 254 27.04 18.12 0.92
C VAL A 254 28.15 17.47 0.08
N ALA A 255 28.70 18.18 -0.91
CA ALA A 255 29.76 17.64 -1.75
C ALA A 255 31.07 17.44 -0.96
N SER A 256 31.41 18.39 -0.09
CA SER A 256 32.55 18.27 0.84
C SER A 256 32.34 17.12 1.83
N CYS A 257 31.13 16.97 2.36
CA CYS A 257 30.75 15.85 3.23
C CYS A 257 30.96 14.50 2.55
N ARG A 258 30.43 14.33 1.32
CA ARG A 258 30.56 13.10 0.53
C ARG A 258 32.01 12.76 0.23
N ARG A 259 32.82 13.72 -0.25
CA ARG A 259 34.26 13.50 -0.51
C ARG A 259 35.03 13.12 0.75
N ALA A 260 34.67 13.69 1.89
CA ALA A 260 35.29 13.34 3.18
C ALA A 260 34.98 11.89 3.57
N PHE A 261 33.72 11.48 3.43
CA PHE A 261 33.28 10.13 3.79
C PHE A 261 33.71 9.04 2.80
N GLN A 262 33.81 9.35 1.51
CA GLN A 262 34.46 8.47 0.53
C GLN A 262 35.94 8.24 0.86
N TYR A 263 36.63 9.23 1.42
CA TYR A 263 38.00 9.07 1.89
C TYR A 263 38.07 8.26 3.19
N LEU A 264 37.12 8.48 4.11
CA LEU A 264 36.98 7.68 5.33
C LEU A 264 36.79 6.19 5.02
N ALA A 265 36.04 5.86 3.98
CA ALA A 265 35.82 4.47 3.54
C ALA A 265 37.10 3.73 3.11
N LYS A 266 38.23 4.43 2.89
CA LYS A 266 39.53 3.80 2.64
C LYS A 266 40.19 3.26 3.91
N VAL A 267 39.74 3.69 5.08
CA VAL A 267 40.23 3.22 6.38
C VAL A 267 39.47 1.95 6.76
N PRO A 268 40.12 0.90 7.29
CA PRO A 268 39.44 -0.29 7.78
C PRO A 268 38.33 0.06 8.79
N THR A 269 37.12 -0.42 8.52
CA THR A 269 35.92 -0.07 9.30
C THR A 269 36.01 -0.49 10.76
N GLU A 270 36.78 -1.55 11.06
CA GLU A 270 37.08 -2.04 12.42
C GLU A 270 37.67 -0.97 13.35
N TYR A 271 38.38 0.03 12.80
CA TYR A 271 39.05 1.07 13.60
C TYR A 271 38.10 2.14 14.17
N TYR A 272 36.86 2.23 13.68
CA TYR A 272 35.95 3.29 14.10
C TYR A 272 34.47 2.90 14.19
N SER A 273 34.07 1.73 13.68
CA SER A 273 32.66 1.34 13.58
C SER A 273 31.95 1.26 14.94
N THR A 274 32.54 0.59 15.93
CA THR A 274 31.93 0.41 17.26
C THR A 274 31.66 1.76 17.95
N ASP A 275 32.67 2.64 17.99
CA ASP A 275 32.57 3.97 18.61
C ASP A 275 31.55 4.86 17.88
N LEU A 276 31.49 4.75 16.54
CA LEU A 276 30.56 5.50 15.71
C LEU A 276 29.12 5.02 15.89
N VAL A 277 28.87 3.70 15.96
CA VAL A 277 27.54 3.13 16.21
C VAL A 277 27.00 3.59 17.57
N ILE A 278 27.82 3.56 18.63
CA ILE A 278 27.42 4.06 19.96
C ILE A 278 27.08 5.55 19.92
N ALA A 279 27.88 6.34 19.18
CA ALA A 279 27.64 7.76 19.01
C ALA A 279 26.34 8.05 18.24
N LEU A 280 26.06 7.30 17.16
CA LEU A 280 24.84 7.42 16.37
C LEU A 280 23.58 7.03 17.14
N LYS A 281 23.64 5.97 17.95
CA LYS A 281 22.56 5.62 18.88
C LYS A 281 22.25 6.78 19.84
N SER A 282 23.31 7.34 20.43
CA SER A 282 23.20 8.50 21.31
C SER A 282 22.62 9.71 20.59
N LEU A 283 23.04 9.95 19.34
CA LEU A 283 22.52 11.00 18.47
C LEU A 283 21.01 10.88 18.26
N GLY A 284 20.53 9.71 17.84
CA GLY A 284 19.10 9.47 17.60
C GLY A 284 18.26 9.72 18.86
N SER A 285 18.75 9.24 20.01
CA SER A 285 18.15 9.50 21.32
C SER A 285 18.10 10.99 21.69
N TYR A 286 19.17 11.76 21.42
CA TYR A 286 19.21 13.20 21.68
C TYR A 286 18.32 13.98 20.70
N LEU A 287 18.40 13.69 19.41
CA LEU A 287 17.56 14.32 18.37
C LEU A 287 16.08 14.13 18.68
N THR A 288 15.65 12.92 19.03
CA THR A 288 14.26 12.62 19.41
C THR A 288 13.81 13.50 20.59
N LYS A 289 14.63 13.63 21.63
CA LYS A 289 14.30 14.44 22.82
C LYS A 289 14.31 15.94 22.53
N ASP A 290 15.29 16.41 21.77
CA ASP A 290 15.45 17.83 21.46
C ASP A 290 14.39 18.32 20.48
N LEU A 291 13.96 17.48 19.53
CA LEU A 291 12.83 17.76 18.63
C LEU A 291 11.49 17.80 19.40
N LYS A 292 11.24 16.84 20.31
CA LYS A 292 10.04 16.83 21.16
C LYS A 292 9.95 18.02 22.13
N SER A 293 11.09 18.62 22.47
CA SER A 293 11.16 19.77 23.37
C SER A 293 11.40 21.10 22.65
N GLU A 294 11.37 21.10 21.31
CA GLU A 294 11.59 22.28 20.45
C GLU A 294 12.90 23.06 20.74
N LYS A 295 13.91 22.37 21.27
CA LYS A 295 15.20 22.99 21.64
C LYS A 295 16.17 23.13 20.47
N LEU A 296 15.96 22.34 19.42
CA LEU A 296 16.82 22.28 18.24
C LEU A 296 16.12 22.92 17.05
N SER A 297 16.85 23.75 16.30
CA SER A 297 16.35 24.33 15.05
C SER A 297 16.07 23.23 14.02
N ILE A 298 15.03 23.42 13.21
CA ILE A 298 14.68 22.50 12.11
C ILE A 298 15.86 22.35 11.15
N GLU A 299 16.55 23.44 10.80
CA GLU A 299 17.71 23.41 9.91
C GLU A 299 18.88 22.63 10.52
N ASP A 300 19.15 22.78 11.81
CA ASP A 300 20.21 22.03 12.50
C ASP A 300 19.91 20.52 12.52
N ALA A 301 18.64 20.15 12.76
CA ALA A 301 18.20 18.77 12.72
C ALA A 301 18.34 18.17 11.31
N VAL A 302 17.88 18.90 10.28
CA VAL A 302 18.00 18.48 8.88
C VAL A 302 19.46 18.30 8.49
N ASN A 303 20.36 19.22 8.86
CA ASN A 303 21.79 19.08 8.61
C ASN A 303 22.37 17.81 9.26
N CYS A 304 21.98 17.51 10.51
CA CYS A 304 22.39 16.27 11.19
C CYS A 304 21.96 15.02 10.41
N PHE A 305 20.72 14.99 9.92
CA PHE A 305 20.19 13.85 9.17
C PHE A 305 20.88 13.70 7.81
N VAL A 306 21.09 14.78 7.06
CA VAL A 306 21.82 14.72 5.77
C VAL A 306 23.23 14.17 5.97
N ILE A 307 23.97 14.66 6.97
CA ILE A 307 25.32 14.15 7.26
C ILE A 307 25.29 12.67 7.67
N THR A 308 24.30 12.26 8.46
CA THR A 308 24.18 10.87 8.94
C THR A 308 23.92 9.88 7.80
N PHE A 309 23.06 10.24 6.84
CA PHE A 309 22.72 9.38 5.70
C PHE A 309 23.76 9.41 4.56
N GLU A 310 24.73 10.31 4.60
CA GLU A 310 25.91 10.30 3.70
C GLU A 310 27.07 9.44 4.25
N LEU A 311 26.94 8.89 5.47
CA LEU A 311 27.94 7.96 6.00
C LEU A 311 28.03 6.71 5.10
N PRO A 312 29.26 6.19 4.87
CA PRO A 312 29.43 4.96 4.11
C PRO A 312 28.83 3.79 4.89
N ASN A 313 28.37 2.75 4.17
CA ASN A 313 27.84 1.54 4.80
C ASN A 313 28.90 0.96 5.76
N LEU A 314 28.55 0.89 7.05
CA LEU A 314 29.46 0.42 8.10
C LEU A 314 29.59 -1.11 8.12
N GLY A 315 28.71 -1.84 7.43
CA GLY A 315 28.78 -3.30 7.29
C GLY A 315 28.67 -4.08 8.60
N CYS A 316 28.25 -3.46 9.70
CA CYS A 316 28.13 -4.10 11.01
C CYS A 316 26.66 -4.30 11.44
N SER A 317 26.35 -5.47 12.03
CA SER A 317 24.98 -5.80 12.50
C SER A 317 24.48 -4.76 13.50
N ASP A 318 25.35 -4.31 14.40
CA ASP A 318 25.01 -3.33 15.45
C ASP A 318 24.52 -1.99 14.87
N TYR A 319 24.97 -1.59 13.68
CA TYR A 319 24.47 -0.39 13.02
C TYR A 319 23.00 -0.54 12.65
N PHE A 320 22.62 -1.68 12.05
CA PHE A 320 21.24 -1.97 11.64
C PHE A 320 20.34 -2.25 12.85
N GLU A 321 20.81 -2.98 13.85
CA GLU A 321 19.96 -3.39 14.97
C GLU A 321 19.78 -2.29 16.02
N ILE A 322 20.78 -1.41 16.19
CA ILE A 322 20.84 -0.50 17.34
C ILE A 322 20.84 0.97 16.93
N ALA A 323 21.68 1.40 15.99
CA ALA A 323 21.88 2.83 15.72
C ALA A 323 20.88 3.40 14.70
N LEU A 324 20.74 2.74 13.54
CA LEU A 324 19.90 3.22 12.45
C LEU A 324 18.41 3.34 12.85
N PRO A 325 17.80 2.39 13.59
CA PRO A 325 16.41 2.51 14.04
C PRO A 325 16.16 3.77 14.87
N ASP A 326 17.06 4.08 15.82
CA ASP A 326 16.95 5.27 16.66
C ASP A 326 17.06 6.58 15.85
N VAL A 327 17.90 6.60 14.81
CA VAL A 327 18.00 7.73 13.87
C VAL A 327 16.72 7.86 13.04
N CYS A 328 16.18 6.76 12.53
CA CYS A 328 14.94 6.76 11.75
C CYS A 328 13.73 7.23 12.58
N LEU A 329 13.64 6.80 13.84
CA LEU A 329 12.62 7.27 14.78
C LEU A 329 12.75 8.78 15.02
N ALA A 330 13.97 9.30 15.13
CA ALA A 330 14.21 10.75 15.29
C ALA A 330 13.74 11.55 14.06
N ILE A 331 13.93 11.05 12.83
CA ILE A 331 13.37 11.69 11.62
C ILE A 331 11.85 11.68 11.66
N GLY A 332 11.23 10.61 12.15
CA GLY A 332 9.78 10.49 12.29
C GLY A 332 9.15 11.54 13.22
N GLU A 333 9.93 12.17 14.10
CA GLU A 333 9.51 13.27 14.99
C GLU A 333 9.74 14.67 14.37
N LEU A 334 10.38 14.74 13.20
CA LEU A 334 10.60 16.00 12.50
C LEU A 334 9.25 16.55 11.99
N PRO A 335 8.94 17.85 12.20
CA PRO A 335 7.74 18.46 11.65
C PRO A 335 7.67 18.33 10.12
N ILE A 336 6.47 18.36 9.54
CA ILE A 336 6.25 18.20 8.09
C ILE A 336 7.13 19.17 7.27
N LYS A 337 7.28 20.43 7.71
CA LYS A 337 8.17 21.42 7.08
C LYS A 337 9.63 20.97 7.04
N GLY A 338 10.10 20.35 8.11
CA GLY A 338 11.46 19.79 8.18
C GLY A 338 11.62 18.56 7.29
N GLN A 339 10.62 17.67 7.25
CA GLN A 339 10.62 16.53 6.34
C GLN A 339 10.63 16.97 4.87
N ALA A 340 9.83 17.98 4.52
CA ALA A 340 9.81 18.58 3.20
C ALA A 340 11.17 19.23 2.84
N ARG A 341 11.80 19.92 3.79
CA ARG A 341 13.16 20.48 3.61
C ARG A 341 14.19 19.37 3.36
N LEU A 342 14.14 18.27 4.13
CA LEU A 342 15.01 17.11 3.95
C LEU A 342 14.82 16.47 2.57
N ALA A 343 13.57 16.25 2.14
CA ALA A 343 13.26 15.70 0.82
C ALA A 343 13.80 16.56 -0.33
N ARG A 344 13.68 17.89 -0.23
CA ARG A 344 14.24 18.83 -1.23
C ARG A 344 15.77 18.78 -1.29
N ILE A 345 16.45 18.66 -0.14
CA ILE A 345 17.92 18.55 -0.11
C ILE A 345 18.35 17.22 -0.74
N TRP A 346 17.67 16.13 -0.39
CA TRP A 346 17.95 14.81 -0.94
C TRP A 346 17.73 14.76 -2.45
N SER A 347 16.64 15.36 -2.96
CA SER A 347 16.36 15.38 -4.39
C SER A 347 17.32 16.26 -5.19
N GLN A 348 17.82 17.37 -4.64
CA GLN A 348 18.69 18.30 -5.37
C GLN A 348 20.19 17.96 -5.24
N TYR A 349 20.65 17.58 -4.05
CA TYR A 349 22.08 17.48 -3.72
C TYR A 349 22.54 16.05 -3.38
N CYS A 350 21.62 15.12 -3.11
CA CYS A 350 21.92 13.73 -2.74
C CYS A 350 21.35 12.66 -3.68
N LYS A 351 21.11 12.99 -4.97
CA LYS A 351 20.56 12.04 -5.96
C LYS A 351 21.32 10.69 -5.97
N ASP A 352 22.65 10.74 -6.02
CA ASP A 352 23.49 9.54 -6.08
C ASP A 352 23.37 8.64 -4.84
N SER A 353 23.02 9.23 -3.68
CA SER A 353 22.89 8.52 -2.41
C SER A 353 21.53 7.84 -2.25
N LEU A 354 20.50 8.26 -3.00
CA LEU A 354 19.12 7.81 -2.80
C LEU A 354 18.97 6.29 -2.89
N ARG A 355 19.62 5.64 -3.88
CA ARG A 355 19.57 4.18 -4.04
C ARG A 355 20.17 3.45 -2.83
N ASN A 356 21.32 3.90 -2.35
CA ASN A 356 21.96 3.32 -1.17
C ASN A 356 21.12 3.51 0.10
N ILE A 357 20.48 4.68 0.26
CA ILE A 357 19.57 4.93 1.39
C ILE A 357 18.35 4.00 1.32
N LEU A 358 17.75 3.83 0.14
CA LEU A 358 16.62 2.92 -0.09
C LEU A 358 17.00 1.49 0.29
N GLU A 359 18.08 0.96 -0.28
CA GLU A 359 18.54 -0.41 -0.02
C GLU A 359 18.85 -0.64 1.47
N THR A 360 19.48 0.32 2.14
CA THR A 360 19.80 0.25 3.58
C THR A 360 18.51 0.17 4.43
N LEU A 361 17.52 1.01 4.13
CA LEU A 361 16.25 1.03 4.87
C LEU A 361 15.40 -0.22 4.57
N GLN A 362 15.37 -0.68 3.32
CA GLN A 362 14.70 -1.92 2.93
C GLN A 362 15.32 -3.14 3.63
N GLN A 363 16.65 -3.24 3.64
CA GLN A 363 17.36 -4.31 4.35
C GLN A 363 17.05 -4.31 5.84
N LEU A 364 17.01 -3.14 6.49
CA LEU A 364 16.63 -3.03 7.89
C LEU A 364 15.21 -3.57 8.14
N ILE A 365 14.25 -3.16 7.32
CA ILE A 365 12.86 -3.62 7.44
C ILE A 365 12.79 -5.14 7.22
N SER A 366 13.34 -5.65 6.12
CA SER A 366 13.28 -7.07 5.79
C SER A 366 14.00 -7.94 6.82
N LEU A 367 15.19 -7.54 7.29
CA LEU A 367 15.92 -8.28 8.33
C LEU A 367 15.09 -8.35 9.62
N ARG A 368 14.48 -7.23 10.02
CA ARG A 368 13.65 -7.18 11.22
C ARG A 368 12.40 -8.04 11.08
N VAL A 369 11.73 -7.95 9.94
CA VAL A 369 10.50 -8.69 9.66
C VAL A 369 10.74 -10.21 9.64
N VAL A 370 11.80 -10.65 8.98
CA VAL A 370 12.14 -12.09 8.87
C VAL A 370 12.65 -12.65 10.20
N SER A 371 13.38 -11.84 10.98
CA SER A 371 13.97 -12.30 12.25
C SER A 371 12.99 -12.27 13.43
N CYS A 372 11.87 -11.55 13.33
CA CYS A 372 10.90 -11.40 14.40
C CYS A 372 9.63 -12.24 14.17
N ASN A 373 9.23 -12.98 15.19
CA ASN A 373 7.98 -13.72 15.19
C ASN A 373 6.84 -12.82 15.66
N TYR A 374 6.16 -12.17 14.71
CA TYR A 374 4.91 -11.46 14.97
C TYR A 374 3.80 -12.47 15.29
N HIS A 375 2.94 -12.10 16.24
CA HIS A 375 1.89 -12.97 16.75
C HIS A 375 0.73 -12.11 17.28
N VAL A 376 -0.35 -12.75 17.72
CA VAL A 376 -1.65 -12.11 18.02
C VAL A 376 -1.62 -10.91 18.97
N PHE A 377 -0.55 -10.74 19.78
CA PHE A 377 -0.42 -9.64 20.75
C PHE A 377 0.71 -8.64 20.42
N PHE A 378 1.49 -8.87 19.37
CA PHE A 378 2.54 -7.96 18.93
C PHE A 378 2.61 -7.99 17.41
N HIS A 379 2.07 -6.94 16.81
CA HIS A 379 1.95 -6.81 15.36
C HIS A 379 3.07 -5.97 14.77
N VAL A 380 3.30 -6.13 13.48
CA VAL A 380 4.32 -5.38 12.72
C VAL A 380 4.10 -3.87 12.81
N GLN A 381 2.85 -3.40 12.94
CA GLN A 381 2.49 -1.98 13.12
C GLN A 381 2.98 -1.39 14.45
N GLU A 382 3.28 -2.22 15.45
CA GLU A 382 3.73 -1.78 16.78
C GLU A 382 5.26 -1.76 16.89
N ASP A 383 5.97 -2.32 15.92
CA ASP A 383 7.44 -2.38 15.94
C ASP A 383 8.06 -1.07 15.45
N GLY A 384 8.65 -0.32 16.37
CA GLY A 384 9.39 0.91 16.08
C GLY A 384 10.56 0.72 15.09
N HIS A 385 11.15 -0.49 15.05
CA HIS A 385 12.25 -0.81 14.14
C HIS A 385 11.78 -1.04 12.70
N VAL A 386 10.47 -1.22 12.48
CA VAL A 386 9.86 -1.32 11.13
C VAL A 386 9.19 0.00 10.76
N THR A 387 8.37 0.53 11.67
CA THR A 387 7.58 1.75 11.43
C THR A 387 8.43 3.01 11.31
N GLY A 388 9.52 3.11 12.08
CA GLY A 388 10.48 4.23 11.99
C GLY A 388 11.10 4.35 10.60
N PRO A 389 11.82 3.31 10.11
CA PRO A 389 12.35 3.28 8.74
C PRO A 389 11.30 3.49 7.65
N THR A 390 10.08 2.95 7.82
CA THR A 390 8.98 3.17 6.87
C THR A 390 8.61 4.66 6.73
N ARG A 391 8.63 5.43 7.83
CA ARG A 391 8.43 6.89 7.79
C ARG A 391 9.56 7.61 7.07
N VAL A 392 10.80 7.14 7.19
CA VAL A 392 11.95 7.71 6.46
C VAL A 392 11.85 7.39 4.96
N LEU A 393 11.46 6.16 4.62
CA LEU A 393 11.23 5.76 3.23
C LEU A 393 10.18 6.66 2.55
N LYS A 394 9.17 7.15 3.29
CA LYS A 394 8.20 8.11 2.75
C LYS A 394 8.85 9.44 2.34
N VAL A 395 9.77 9.96 3.15
CA VAL A 395 10.54 11.18 2.80
C VAL A 395 11.42 10.91 1.57
N LEU A 396 12.05 9.75 1.53
CA LEU A 396 12.88 9.30 0.39
C LEU A 396 12.06 9.12 -0.89
N TYR A 397 10.84 8.59 -0.77
CA TYR A 397 9.90 8.37 -1.88
C TYR A 397 9.56 9.70 -2.56
N TYR A 398 9.18 10.72 -1.80
CA TYR A 398 8.95 12.05 -2.37
C TYR A 398 10.23 12.72 -2.87
N ALA A 399 11.39 12.47 -2.25
CA ALA A 399 12.66 12.95 -2.77
C ALA A 399 13.01 12.32 -4.13
N SER A 400 12.72 11.03 -4.32
CA SER A 400 12.88 10.31 -5.60
C SER A 400 11.98 10.89 -6.69
N ILE A 401 10.72 11.19 -6.37
CA ILE A 401 9.76 11.84 -7.26
C ILE A 401 10.29 13.22 -7.70
N LEU A 402 10.69 14.06 -6.73
CA LEU A 402 11.26 15.39 -7.00
C LEU A 402 12.56 15.35 -7.80
N ALA A 403 13.33 14.27 -7.70
CA ALA A 403 14.59 14.10 -8.43
C ALA A 403 14.39 13.63 -9.88
N GLY A 404 13.20 13.10 -10.20
CA GLY A 404 12.80 12.55 -11.49
C GLY A 404 12.16 13.57 -12.44
N VAL A 405 11.32 13.08 -13.35
CA VAL A 405 10.59 13.88 -14.35
C VAL A 405 9.14 14.05 -13.92
N LEU A 406 8.68 15.30 -13.80
CA LEU A 406 7.34 15.67 -13.38
C LEU A 406 6.55 16.33 -14.51
N ASP A 407 5.27 16.00 -14.60
CA ASP A 407 4.28 16.71 -15.41
C ASP A 407 3.97 18.09 -14.82
N SER A 408 3.46 19.00 -15.66
CA SER A 408 2.94 20.30 -15.21
C SER A 408 1.63 20.15 -14.44
N ASN A 409 1.46 20.98 -13.41
CA ASN A 409 0.20 21.10 -12.65
C ASN A 409 -0.99 21.55 -13.52
N THR A 410 -0.75 22.10 -14.72
CA THR A 410 -1.81 22.47 -15.67
C THR A 410 -2.59 21.26 -16.21
N LEU A 411 -2.04 20.05 -16.08
CA LEU A 411 -2.67 18.80 -16.50
C LEU A 411 -3.64 18.22 -15.46
N HIS A 412 -3.89 18.91 -14.34
CA HIS A 412 -4.96 18.50 -13.42
C HIS A 412 -6.33 18.73 -14.05
N GLU A 413 -7.17 17.69 -14.03
CA GLU A 413 -8.56 17.80 -14.46
C GLU A 413 -9.42 18.36 -13.33
N GLU A 414 -10.45 19.14 -13.69
CA GLU A 414 -11.38 19.68 -12.69
C GLU A 414 -12.13 18.53 -11.97
N PRO A 415 -12.39 18.69 -10.66
CA PRO A 415 -13.16 17.69 -9.91
C PRO A 415 -14.60 17.65 -10.41
N ILE A 416 -15.09 16.46 -10.77
CA ILE A 416 -16.50 16.24 -11.07
C ILE A 416 -17.27 16.25 -9.75
N VAL A 417 -18.13 17.24 -9.54
CA VAL A 417 -19.01 17.30 -8.36
C VAL A 417 -20.17 16.33 -8.57
N ILE A 418 -20.16 15.20 -7.88
CA ILE A 418 -21.32 14.32 -7.80
C ILE A 418 -22.29 14.93 -6.77
N ALA A 419 -23.47 15.35 -7.23
CA ALA A 419 -24.50 15.86 -6.33
C ALA A 419 -25.02 14.70 -5.45
N HIS A 420 -24.52 14.58 -4.22
CA HIS A 420 -25.14 13.71 -3.22
C HIS A 420 -26.50 14.28 -2.85
N GLN A 421 -27.58 13.56 -3.15
CA GLN A 421 -28.90 13.89 -2.61
C GLN A 421 -28.85 13.67 -1.09
N HIS A 422 -29.11 14.73 -0.31
CA HIS A 422 -29.22 14.65 1.14
C HIS A 422 -30.44 13.79 1.51
N ASP A 423 -30.22 12.70 2.24
CA ASP A 423 -31.29 11.88 2.81
C ASP A 423 -32.01 12.69 3.93
N PRO A 424 -33.30 13.05 3.78
CA PRO A 424 -34.02 13.87 4.76
C PRO A 424 -34.13 13.22 6.15
N LEU A 425 -33.99 11.89 6.25
CA LEU A 425 -34.08 11.13 7.51
C LEU A 425 -32.74 11.03 8.26
N GLU A 426 -31.62 11.30 7.60
CA GLU A 426 -30.28 11.27 8.20
C GLU A 426 -30.10 12.40 9.23
N SER A 427 -30.75 13.56 9.00
CA SER A 427 -30.78 14.69 9.94
C SER A 427 -31.49 14.37 11.26
N VAL A 428 -32.45 13.44 11.27
CA VAL A 428 -33.26 13.12 12.46
C VAL A 428 -32.58 12.05 13.31
N LEU A 429 -31.92 11.08 12.68
CA LEU A 429 -31.19 10.01 13.35
C LEU A 429 -29.80 10.44 13.85
N GLY A 430 -29.21 11.50 13.27
CA GLY A 430 -27.91 12.05 13.68
C GLY A 430 -27.83 12.56 15.12
N HIS A 431 -28.97 12.70 15.81
CA HIS A 431 -29.04 13.06 17.23
C HIS A 431 -29.08 11.86 18.19
N LEU A 432 -29.43 10.67 17.71
CA LEU A 432 -29.48 9.43 18.51
C LEU A 432 -28.20 8.60 18.38
N TYR A 433 -27.53 8.70 17.24
CA TYR A 433 -26.16 8.26 17.02
C TYR A 433 -25.46 9.37 16.24
N PRO A 434 -24.26 9.84 16.65
CA PRO A 434 -23.52 10.77 15.82
C PRO A 434 -23.40 10.12 14.43
N PRO A 435 -23.73 10.83 13.33
CA PRO A 435 -23.25 10.37 12.04
C PRO A 435 -21.75 10.15 12.24
N SER A 436 -21.23 8.99 11.83
CA SER A 436 -19.77 8.86 11.77
C SER A 436 -19.28 10.12 11.07
N SER A 437 -18.29 10.78 11.68
CA SER A 437 -17.70 12.05 11.25
C SER A 437 -17.02 11.97 9.87
N MET A 438 -17.49 11.06 9.01
CA MET A 438 -16.92 10.54 7.77
C MET A 438 -17.32 11.40 6.57
N LYS A 439 -18.52 11.97 6.50
CA LYS A 439 -18.93 12.74 5.29
C LYS A 439 -18.21 14.08 5.13
N GLY A 440 -17.95 14.79 6.22
CA GLY A 440 -17.22 16.07 6.18
C GLY A 440 -15.69 15.92 6.05
N ALA A 441 -15.15 14.74 6.39
CA ALA A 441 -13.70 14.48 6.42
C ALA A 441 -13.18 13.69 5.20
N ARG A 442 -14.04 12.95 4.49
CA ARG A 442 -13.65 12.16 3.30
C ARG A 442 -13.68 12.95 1.98
N ASN A 443 -14.41 14.08 1.93
CA ASN A 443 -14.59 14.87 0.69
C ASN A 443 -13.41 15.76 0.30
N SER A 444 -12.42 15.92 1.18
CA SER A 444 -11.09 16.35 0.76
C SER A 444 -10.28 15.07 0.54
N GLN A 445 -9.82 14.83 -0.69
CA GLN A 445 -8.81 13.81 -0.98
C GLN A 445 -7.85 13.70 0.22
N LEU A 446 -7.63 12.48 0.70
CA LEU A 446 -6.72 12.11 1.79
C LEU A 446 -5.27 12.44 1.41
N ASN A 447 -5.03 13.72 1.14
CA ASN A 447 -3.79 14.23 0.59
C ASN A 447 -2.75 14.13 1.69
N ASP A 448 -1.67 13.45 1.35
CA ASP A 448 -0.55 13.28 2.23
C ASP A 448 -0.03 14.65 2.66
N PRO A 449 0.03 14.96 3.97
CA PRO A 449 0.49 16.27 4.43
C PRO A 449 1.89 16.65 3.91
N LEU A 450 2.76 15.66 3.69
CA LEU A 450 4.09 15.88 3.13
C LEU A 450 4.03 16.23 1.63
N ALA A 451 3.16 15.57 0.87
CA ALA A 451 2.92 15.88 -0.54
C ALA A 451 2.39 17.32 -0.71
N VAL A 452 1.45 17.72 0.14
CA VAL A 452 0.87 19.08 0.15
C VAL A 452 1.95 20.14 0.43
N GLU A 453 2.79 19.94 1.45
CA GLU A 453 3.88 20.87 1.77
C GLU A 453 4.96 20.93 0.67
N LEU A 454 5.16 19.84 -0.06
CA LEU A 454 6.08 19.79 -1.21
C LEU A 454 5.48 20.38 -2.48
N GLY A 455 4.15 20.48 -2.58
CA GLY A 455 3.45 20.92 -3.78
C GLY A 455 3.53 19.92 -4.92
N VAL A 456 3.60 18.62 -4.61
CA VAL A 456 3.77 17.53 -5.59
C VAL A 456 2.80 16.40 -5.29
N SER A 457 2.14 15.88 -6.33
CA SER A 457 1.36 14.66 -6.31
C SER A 457 2.15 13.49 -6.88
N VAL A 458 1.89 12.28 -6.37
CA VAL A 458 2.46 11.06 -6.96
C VAL A 458 2.06 10.91 -8.42
N LEU A 459 0.85 11.40 -8.78
CA LEU A 459 0.34 11.37 -10.14
C LEU A 459 1.11 12.30 -11.10
N ASP A 460 1.88 13.26 -10.59
CA ASP A 460 2.72 14.15 -11.40
C ASP A 460 3.96 13.44 -11.93
N SER A 461 4.38 12.37 -11.26
CA SER A 461 5.61 11.66 -11.60
C SER A 461 5.45 10.81 -12.85
N ARG A 462 6.11 11.19 -13.94
CA ARG A 462 6.24 10.37 -15.15
C ARG A 462 7.29 9.30 -15.00
N THR A 463 8.45 9.71 -14.52
CA THR A 463 9.59 8.82 -14.32
C THR A 463 10.27 9.24 -13.02
N PRO A 464 10.05 8.49 -11.92
CA PRO A 464 10.76 8.77 -10.68
C PRO A 464 12.25 8.47 -10.85
N TYR A 465 13.10 9.10 -10.04
CA TYR A 465 14.55 8.84 -10.11
C TYR A 465 14.90 7.38 -9.74
N LEU A 466 14.24 6.85 -8.72
CA LEU A 466 14.22 5.42 -8.39
C LEU A 466 12.87 4.83 -8.81
N PRO A 467 12.83 3.67 -9.48
CA PRO A 467 11.59 2.96 -9.81
C PRO A 467 10.68 2.81 -8.59
N PHE A 468 9.37 2.91 -8.79
CA PHE A 468 8.42 2.79 -7.69
C PHE A 468 8.40 1.38 -7.09
N GLU A 469 8.69 0.38 -7.91
CA GLU A 469 8.73 -1.04 -7.54
C GLU A 469 9.87 -1.33 -6.57
N ASP A 470 10.98 -0.56 -6.62
CA ASP A 470 12.10 -0.68 -5.67
C ASP A 470 11.68 -0.32 -4.23
N PHE A 471 10.54 0.36 -4.05
CA PHE A 471 10.00 0.68 -2.74
C PHE A 471 9.14 -0.44 -2.14
N TYR A 472 8.72 -1.44 -2.91
CA TYR A 472 7.94 -2.57 -2.38
C TYR A 472 8.80 -3.45 -1.48
N ASN A 473 8.25 -3.81 -0.32
CA ASN A 473 8.84 -4.77 0.58
C ASN A 473 7.95 -6.01 0.66
N GLU A 474 8.30 -7.06 -0.10
CA GLU A 474 7.54 -8.32 -0.14
C GLU A 474 7.47 -9.01 1.22
N PRO A 475 8.57 -9.23 1.97
CA PRO A 475 8.50 -9.86 3.29
C PRO A 475 7.58 -9.13 4.27
N LEU A 476 7.60 -7.79 4.24
CA LEU A 476 6.69 -6.97 5.03
C LEU A 476 5.23 -7.19 4.59
N SER A 477 4.99 -7.19 3.27
CA SER A 477 3.66 -7.35 2.69
C SER A 477 3.01 -8.70 3.04
N ASP A 478 3.82 -9.76 3.18
CA ASP A 478 3.36 -11.12 3.54
C ASP A 478 3.02 -11.26 5.04
N VAL A 479 3.67 -10.49 5.90
CA VAL A 479 3.50 -10.56 7.37
C VAL A 479 2.36 -9.66 7.86
N ILE A 480 1.96 -8.65 7.07
CA ILE A 480 0.89 -7.73 7.46
C ILE A 480 -0.47 -8.44 7.46
N GLU A 481 -1.10 -8.48 8.63
CA GLU A 481 -2.52 -8.82 8.79
C GLU A 481 -3.37 -7.62 8.32
N MET A 482 -3.78 -7.65 7.05
CA MET A 482 -4.40 -6.51 6.37
C MET A 482 -5.79 -6.14 6.91
N ASP A 483 -6.52 -7.10 7.49
CA ASP A 483 -7.77 -6.84 8.20
C ASP A 483 -7.54 -5.89 9.38
N LYS A 484 -6.51 -6.13 10.19
CA LYS A 484 -6.13 -5.26 11.31
C LYS A 484 -5.54 -3.92 10.87
N ASP A 485 -4.69 -3.91 9.84
CA ASP A 485 -4.15 -2.65 9.32
C ASP A 485 -5.25 -1.74 8.77
N CYS A 486 -6.29 -2.34 8.16
CA CYS A 486 -7.47 -1.62 7.69
C CYS A 486 -8.30 -1.04 8.86
N GLU A 487 -8.44 -1.76 9.97
CA GLU A 487 -9.07 -1.22 11.19
C GLU A 487 -8.27 -0.04 11.74
N ASP A 488 -6.95 -0.16 11.83
CA ASP A 488 -6.06 0.90 12.28
C ASP A 488 -6.09 2.11 11.33
N TYR A 489 -6.17 1.89 10.02
CA TYR A 489 -6.36 2.94 9.01
C TYR A 489 -7.62 3.76 9.26
N GLU A 490 -8.77 3.11 9.45
CA GLU A 490 -10.04 3.78 9.77
C GLU A 490 -9.99 4.54 11.11
N MET A 491 -9.31 3.97 12.12
CA MET A 491 -9.10 4.65 13.39
C MET A 491 -8.23 5.91 13.24
N VAL A 492 -7.18 5.85 12.42
CA VAL A 492 -6.27 6.98 12.19
C VAL A 492 -6.98 8.11 11.42
N ILE A 493 -7.84 7.77 10.46
CA ILE A 493 -8.70 8.77 9.78
C ILE A 493 -9.60 9.47 10.80
N SER A 494 -10.21 8.71 11.71
CA SER A 494 -11.13 9.26 12.71
C SER A 494 -10.43 10.01 13.84
N ARG A 495 -9.21 9.58 14.21
CA ARG A 495 -8.41 10.10 15.33
C ARG A 495 -6.93 10.11 14.94
N PRO A 496 -6.42 11.25 14.43
CA PRO A 496 -5.01 11.40 14.08
C PRO A 496 -4.11 11.11 15.29
N ASN A 497 -2.99 10.41 15.06
CA ASN A 497 -1.96 10.05 16.07
C ASN A 497 -2.30 8.92 17.06
N THR A 498 -3.30 8.08 16.77
CA THR A 498 -3.61 6.93 17.63
C THR A 498 -2.73 5.73 17.35
N ARG A 499 -2.58 5.32 16.08
CA ARG A 499 -1.84 4.13 15.65
C ARG A 499 -1.09 4.35 14.34
N PHE A 500 -0.19 3.42 14.01
CA PHE A 500 0.49 3.38 12.73
C PHE A 500 -0.26 2.41 11.81
N SER A 501 -0.44 2.77 10.54
CA SER A 501 -1.00 1.89 9.51
C SER A 501 -0.15 1.98 8.25
N PHE A 502 0.09 0.82 7.64
CA PHE A 502 0.82 0.70 6.38
C PHE A 502 -0.01 1.18 5.18
N LEU A 503 -1.35 1.15 5.26
CA LEU A 503 -2.24 1.75 4.26
C LEU A 503 -2.09 3.27 4.13
N ARG A 504 -1.47 3.96 5.11
CA ARG A 504 -1.03 5.37 4.96
C ARG A 504 0.35 5.54 4.31
N HIS A 505 1.03 4.43 4.07
CA HIS A 505 2.33 4.33 3.43
C HIS A 505 2.28 3.31 2.28
N PRO A 506 1.29 3.41 1.37
CA PRO A 506 1.01 2.34 0.40
C PRO A 506 2.17 2.10 -0.56
N PHE A 507 3.09 3.05 -0.73
CA PHE A 507 4.28 2.88 -1.56
C PHE A 507 5.20 1.72 -1.12
N VAL A 508 5.12 1.25 0.14
CA VAL A 508 5.93 0.12 0.63
C VAL A 508 5.28 -1.25 0.40
N LEU A 509 3.98 -1.26 0.07
CA LEU A 509 3.19 -2.46 -0.07
C LEU A 509 3.15 -2.93 -1.52
N THR A 510 3.10 -4.24 -1.74
CA THR A 510 2.82 -4.81 -3.07
C THR A 510 1.39 -4.50 -3.51
N VAL A 511 1.14 -4.51 -4.82
CA VAL A 511 -0.20 -4.27 -5.38
C VAL A 511 -1.23 -5.27 -4.82
N ALA A 512 -0.83 -6.53 -4.61
CA ALA A 512 -1.69 -7.56 -4.03
C ALA A 512 -2.13 -7.21 -2.60
N SER A 513 -1.21 -6.79 -1.73
CA SER A 513 -1.55 -6.41 -0.36
C SER A 513 -2.42 -5.15 -0.33
N LYS A 514 -2.17 -4.17 -1.20
CA LYS A 514 -3.06 -2.99 -1.34
C LYS A 514 -4.45 -3.39 -1.81
N SER A 515 -4.56 -4.32 -2.77
CA SER A 515 -5.84 -4.84 -3.26
C SER A 515 -6.62 -5.52 -2.14
N LEU A 516 -5.93 -6.26 -1.27
CA LEU A 516 -6.53 -6.86 -0.08
C LEU A 516 -6.99 -5.78 0.93
N GLY A 517 -6.21 -4.71 1.10
CA GLY A 517 -6.61 -3.55 1.92
C GLY A 517 -7.88 -2.88 1.40
N LEU A 518 -7.95 -2.65 0.09
CA LEU A 518 -9.16 -2.14 -0.56
C LEU A 518 -10.35 -3.10 -0.36
N TYR A 519 -10.14 -4.40 -0.52
CA TYR A 519 -11.17 -5.40 -0.26
C TYR A 519 -11.70 -5.37 1.18
N TYR A 520 -10.83 -5.24 2.19
CA TYR A 520 -11.25 -5.14 3.59
C TYR A 520 -11.96 -3.82 3.89
N GLU A 521 -11.51 -2.69 3.33
CA GLU A 521 -12.21 -1.40 3.44
C GLU A 521 -13.62 -1.50 2.85
N ASN A 522 -13.74 -2.06 1.64
CA ASN A 522 -15.01 -2.31 0.97
C ASN A 522 -15.93 -3.17 1.84
N ARG A 523 -15.41 -4.24 2.47
CA ARG A 523 -16.20 -5.10 3.35
C ARG A 523 -16.61 -4.40 4.63
N LEU A 524 -15.71 -3.70 5.31
CA LEU A 524 -16.04 -2.93 6.52
C LEU A 524 -17.13 -1.90 6.22
N ARG A 525 -17.03 -1.24 5.07
CA ARG A 525 -18.03 -0.32 4.56
C ARG A 525 -19.35 -1.03 4.29
N MET A 526 -19.37 -2.14 3.56
CA MET A 526 -20.57 -2.91 3.31
C MET A 526 -21.24 -3.40 4.60
N TYR A 527 -20.47 -3.85 5.60
CA TYR A 527 -21.00 -4.23 6.90
C TYR A 527 -21.59 -3.04 7.64
N SER A 528 -20.96 -1.87 7.54
CA SER A 528 -21.47 -0.65 8.15
C SER A 528 -22.80 -0.20 7.52
N GLU A 529 -22.91 -0.26 6.19
CA GLU A 529 -24.13 0.05 5.44
C GLU A 529 -25.23 -0.98 5.72
N SER A 530 -24.92 -2.28 5.68
CA SER A 530 -25.87 -3.36 6.00
C SER A 530 -26.43 -3.22 7.42
N ARG A 531 -25.58 -2.84 8.39
CA ARG A 531 -25.99 -2.57 9.77
C ARG A 531 -26.88 -1.32 9.86
N ALA A 532 -26.54 -0.25 9.15
CA ALA A 532 -27.38 0.96 9.08
C ALA A 532 -28.75 0.65 8.45
N ALA A 533 -28.76 -0.14 7.38
CA ALA A 533 -29.94 -0.66 6.70
C ALA A 533 -30.85 -1.46 7.65
N LEU A 534 -30.29 -2.41 8.40
CA LEU A 534 -31.03 -3.20 9.38
C LEU A 534 -31.64 -2.31 10.49
N LEU A 535 -30.90 -1.30 10.95
CA LEU A 535 -31.41 -0.32 11.92
C LEU A 535 -32.53 0.54 11.35
N GLN A 536 -32.44 0.96 10.08
CA GLN A 536 -33.52 1.69 9.38
C GLN A 536 -34.79 0.83 9.28
N ALA A 537 -34.67 -0.46 8.97
CA ALA A 537 -35.79 -1.40 8.96
C ALA A 537 -36.45 -1.54 10.34
N ALA A 538 -35.68 -1.48 11.43
CA ALA A 538 -36.21 -1.51 12.79
C ALA A 538 -37.03 -0.25 13.16
N VAL A 539 -36.81 0.87 12.45
CA VAL A 539 -37.54 2.14 12.64
C VAL A 539 -38.78 2.24 11.71
N GLY A 540 -39.09 1.19 10.95
CA GLY A 540 -40.31 1.10 10.13
C GLY A 540 -40.17 1.66 8.71
N ALA A 541 -38.95 1.95 8.25
CA ALA A 541 -38.68 2.16 6.83
C ALA A 541 -38.75 0.82 6.07
N ALA A 542 -38.99 0.86 4.75
CA ALA A 542 -38.94 -0.32 3.87
C ALA A 542 -37.62 -1.08 4.13
N ARG A 543 -37.67 -2.43 4.16
CA ARG A 543 -36.48 -3.27 4.38
C ARG A 543 -35.45 -2.94 3.28
N PRO A 544 -34.32 -2.31 3.60
CA PRO A 544 -33.28 -2.06 2.61
C PRO A 544 -32.57 -3.38 2.28
N GLU A 545 -32.41 -3.65 0.98
CA GLU A 545 -31.74 -4.85 0.45
C GLU A 545 -30.25 -4.82 0.84
N PRO A 546 -29.67 -5.90 1.40
CA PRO A 546 -28.27 -5.92 1.83
C PRO A 546 -27.26 -6.01 0.66
N PHE A 547 -27.73 -6.39 -0.54
CA PHE A 547 -26.93 -6.60 -1.73
C PHE A 547 -27.34 -5.64 -2.85
N LEU A 548 -26.39 -5.33 -3.74
CA LEU A 548 -26.67 -4.72 -5.03
C LEU A 548 -27.15 -5.83 -5.96
N ARG A 549 -28.48 -5.98 -6.10
CA ARG A 549 -29.05 -7.05 -6.91
C ARG A 549 -29.29 -6.58 -8.34
N LEU A 550 -28.60 -7.19 -9.31
CA LEU A 550 -28.81 -6.96 -10.74
C LEU A 550 -29.57 -8.12 -11.35
N ARG A 551 -30.81 -7.88 -11.75
CA ARG A 551 -31.64 -8.82 -12.50
C ARG A 551 -31.61 -8.46 -13.97
N VAL A 552 -31.02 -9.33 -14.79
CA VAL A 552 -30.77 -9.04 -16.21
C VAL A 552 -31.11 -10.23 -17.10
N ARG A 553 -31.50 -9.96 -18.35
CA ARG A 553 -31.70 -10.99 -19.37
C ARG A 553 -30.45 -11.10 -20.24
N ARG A 554 -30.02 -12.33 -20.56
CA ARG A 554 -28.86 -12.58 -21.45
C ARG A 554 -28.96 -11.87 -22.81
N SER A 555 -30.17 -11.70 -23.33
CA SER A 555 -30.44 -11.06 -24.62
C SER A 555 -30.47 -9.53 -24.60
N HIS A 556 -30.52 -8.90 -23.41
CA HIS A 556 -30.71 -7.46 -23.21
C HIS A 556 -29.85 -6.98 -22.03
N LEU A 557 -28.57 -7.37 -22.02
CA LEU A 557 -27.68 -7.17 -20.89
C LEU A 557 -27.45 -5.70 -20.59
N ILE A 558 -27.11 -4.93 -21.63
CA ILE A 558 -26.78 -3.52 -21.51
C ILE A 558 -28.01 -2.72 -21.10
N GLU A 559 -29.17 -2.93 -21.74
CA GLU A 559 -30.39 -2.18 -21.44
C GLU A 559 -30.90 -2.46 -20.03
N ASP A 560 -30.94 -3.74 -19.63
CA ASP A 560 -31.41 -4.12 -18.30
C ASP A 560 -30.46 -3.59 -17.21
N ALA A 561 -29.14 -3.72 -17.41
CA ALA A 561 -28.15 -3.21 -16.46
C ALA A 561 -28.23 -1.69 -16.33
N LEU A 562 -28.38 -0.96 -17.44
CA LEU A 562 -28.51 0.50 -17.45
C LEU A 562 -29.75 0.94 -16.67
N VAL A 563 -30.91 0.36 -16.97
CA VAL A 563 -32.16 0.69 -16.27
C VAL A 563 -32.03 0.43 -14.77
N VAL A 564 -31.53 -0.74 -14.38
CA VAL A 564 -31.41 -1.09 -12.96
C VAL A 564 -30.41 -0.18 -12.24
N LEU A 565 -29.23 0.04 -12.81
CA LEU A 565 -28.19 0.87 -12.17
C LEU A 565 -28.59 2.34 -12.13
N GLU A 566 -29.30 2.86 -13.14
CA GLU A 566 -29.85 4.22 -13.11
C GLU A 566 -30.92 4.38 -12.03
N MET A 567 -31.87 3.43 -11.93
CA MET A 567 -32.89 3.44 -10.87
C MET A 567 -32.24 3.47 -9.48
N ILE A 568 -31.26 2.58 -9.24
CA ILE A 568 -30.54 2.52 -7.97
C ILE A 568 -29.78 3.81 -7.69
N SER A 569 -29.13 4.37 -8.71
CA SER A 569 -28.40 5.64 -8.59
C SER A 569 -29.31 6.81 -8.24
N MET A 570 -30.53 6.85 -8.78
CA MET A 570 -31.53 7.89 -8.51
C MET A 570 -32.16 7.75 -7.12
N GLU A 571 -32.39 6.51 -6.66
CA GLU A 571 -32.96 6.25 -5.33
C GLU A 571 -31.93 6.47 -4.22
N ARG A 572 -30.78 5.79 -4.32
CA ARG A 572 -29.68 5.86 -3.34
C ARG A 572 -28.37 5.41 -3.98
N ALA A 573 -27.56 6.35 -4.45
CA ALA A 573 -26.24 6.07 -5.03
C ALA A 573 -25.29 5.25 -4.13
N LEU A 574 -25.46 5.28 -2.80
CA LEU A 574 -24.69 4.44 -1.87
C LEU A 574 -24.92 2.94 -2.07
N ASP A 575 -26.04 2.54 -2.67
CA ASP A 575 -26.37 1.14 -2.91
C ASP A 575 -25.50 0.50 -3.99
N LEU A 576 -24.92 1.29 -4.89
CA LEU A 576 -23.90 0.83 -5.85
C LEU A 576 -22.65 0.26 -5.18
N LYS A 577 -22.46 0.55 -3.89
CA LYS A 577 -21.29 0.16 -3.11
C LYS A 577 -21.56 -1.09 -2.26
N LYS A 578 -22.75 -1.69 -2.37
CA LYS A 578 -23.09 -2.99 -1.75
C LYS A 578 -22.45 -4.12 -2.58
N GLN A 579 -22.34 -5.31 -1.99
CA GLN A 579 -21.88 -6.49 -2.73
C GLN A 579 -22.83 -6.81 -3.87
N LEU A 580 -22.24 -7.01 -5.05
CA LEU A 580 -22.96 -7.36 -6.26
C LEU A 580 -23.47 -8.79 -6.18
N VAL A 581 -24.74 -8.97 -6.56
CA VAL A 581 -25.38 -10.26 -6.77
C VAL A 581 -26.10 -10.18 -8.10
N VAL A 582 -25.68 -11.02 -9.06
CA VAL A 582 -26.30 -11.07 -10.39
C VAL A 582 -27.27 -12.24 -10.48
N GLU A 583 -28.46 -11.98 -11.04
CA GLU A 583 -29.49 -12.96 -11.32
C GLU A 583 -29.91 -12.89 -12.79
N PHE A 584 -29.67 -13.97 -13.54
CA PHE A 584 -30.20 -14.09 -14.90
C PHE A 584 -31.68 -14.48 -14.85
N GLU A 585 -32.52 -13.72 -15.53
CA GLU A 585 -33.97 -13.99 -15.53
C GLU A 585 -34.27 -15.37 -16.13
N GLY A 586 -34.99 -16.20 -15.36
CA GLY A 586 -35.36 -17.56 -15.78
C GLY A 586 -34.34 -18.65 -15.42
N GLU A 587 -33.20 -18.30 -14.83
CA GLU A 587 -32.17 -19.27 -14.40
C GLU A 587 -32.20 -19.48 -12.88
N GLN A 588 -32.16 -20.74 -12.44
CA GLN A 588 -31.99 -21.06 -11.01
C GLN A 588 -30.51 -21.15 -10.68
N GLY A 589 -30.00 -20.20 -9.91
CA GLY A 589 -28.62 -20.19 -9.44
C GLY A 589 -28.45 -19.24 -8.25
N VAL A 590 -27.55 -19.59 -7.34
CA VAL A 590 -27.08 -18.68 -6.28
C VAL A 590 -25.74 -18.13 -6.73
N ASP A 591 -25.61 -16.81 -6.75
CA ASP A 591 -24.35 -16.17 -7.13
C ASP A 591 -23.34 -16.27 -5.99
N GLU A 592 -22.45 -17.25 -6.08
CA GLU A 592 -21.26 -17.36 -5.23
C GLU A 592 -20.04 -16.62 -5.85
N GLY A 593 -20.27 -15.76 -6.87
CA GLY A 593 -19.27 -14.99 -7.61
C GLY A 593 -19.12 -15.42 -9.07
N GLY A 594 -19.54 -16.64 -9.41
CA GLY A 594 -19.47 -17.17 -10.78
C GLY A 594 -20.41 -16.47 -11.76
N VAL A 595 -21.65 -16.15 -11.32
CA VAL A 595 -22.65 -15.48 -12.16
C VAL A 595 -22.26 -14.01 -12.36
N SER A 596 -21.79 -13.35 -11.31
CA SER A 596 -21.19 -12.01 -11.40
C SER A 596 -20.03 -11.98 -12.40
N LYS A 597 -19.11 -12.93 -12.35
CA LYS A 597 -17.96 -13.01 -13.29
C LYS A 597 -18.43 -13.18 -14.74
N GLU A 598 -19.43 -14.04 -14.98
CA GLU A 598 -20.01 -14.23 -16.32
C GLU A 598 -20.65 -12.93 -16.83
N PHE A 599 -21.41 -12.24 -16.00
CA PHE A 599 -22.01 -10.95 -16.35
C PHE A 599 -20.97 -9.91 -16.79
N PHE A 600 -19.86 -9.77 -16.04
CA PHE A 600 -18.77 -8.87 -16.43
C PHE A 600 -18.14 -9.26 -17.76
N GLN A 601 -17.97 -10.57 -18.02
CA GLN A 601 -17.43 -11.05 -19.30
C GLN A 601 -18.35 -10.68 -20.47
N LEU A 602 -19.65 -10.95 -20.34
CA LEU A 602 -20.61 -10.69 -21.41
C LEU A 602 -20.76 -9.20 -21.70
N ILE A 603 -20.89 -8.36 -20.66
CA ILE A 603 -20.99 -6.90 -20.84
C ILE A 603 -19.72 -6.32 -21.50
N VAL A 604 -18.54 -6.77 -21.07
CA VAL A 604 -17.27 -6.30 -21.66
C VAL A 604 -17.15 -6.75 -23.11
N GLU A 605 -17.50 -8.00 -23.43
CA GLU A 605 -17.47 -8.48 -24.82
C GLU A 605 -18.40 -7.68 -25.73
N GLU A 606 -19.60 -7.33 -25.25
CA GLU A 606 -20.59 -6.58 -26.01
C GLU A 606 -20.20 -5.10 -26.21
N ILE A 607 -19.78 -4.41 -25.13
CA ILE A 607 -19.45 -2.97 -25.17
C ILE A 607 -18.19 -2.67 -25.99
N PHE A 608 -17.18 -3.54 -25.93
CA PHE A 608 -15.93 -3.35 -26.69
C PHE A 608 -15.97 -3.97 -28.09
N ASN A 609 -17.11 -4.53 -28.49
CA ASN A 609 -17.32 -4.96 -29.87
C ASN A 609 -17.29 -3.73 -30.79
N PRO A 610 -16.44 -3.72 -31.85
CA PRO A 610 -16.44 -2.65 -32.85
C PRO A 610 -17.83 -2.34 -33.43
N ASP A 611 -18.69 -3.36 -33.55
CA ASP A 611 -20.04 -3.22 -34.09
C ASP A 611 -20.97 -2.38 -33.19
N TYR A 612 -20.69 -2.33 -31.88
CA TYR A 612 -21.45 -1.52 -30.93
C TYR A 612 -21.09 -0.02 -31.03
N GLY A 613 -19.89 0.30 -31.52
CA GLY A 613 -19.53 1.67 -31.92
C GLY A 613 -19.16 2.65 -30.79
N MET A 614 -19.09 2.21 -29.53
CA MET A 614 -18.64 3.05 -28.41
C MET A 614 -17.11 3.26 -28.38
N PHE A 615 -16.37 2.22 -28.77
CA PHE A 615 -14.92 2.18 -28.74
C PHE A 615 -14.36 1.77 -30.10
N THR A 616 -13.17 2.28 -30.41
CA THR A 616 -12.40 1.97 -31.61
C THR A 616 -11.18 1.13 -31.24
N HIS A 617 -10.78 0.23 -32.13
CA HIS A 617 -9.60 -0.61 -31.94
C HIS A 617 -8.42 -0.07 -32.75
N GLN A 618 -7.31 0.19 -32.08
CA GLN A 618 -6.09 0.63 -32.73
C GLN A 618 -5.31 -0.58 -33.24
N GLN A 619 -5.05 -0.63 -34.54
CA GLN A 619 -4.46 -1.82 -35.19
C GLN A 619 -3.05 -2.13 -34.67
N ASP A 620 -2.24 -1.10 -34.41
CA ASP A 620 -0.84 -1.25 -34.02
C ASP A 620 -0.67 -1.67 -32.56
N SER A 621 -1.39 -1.01 -31.64
CA SER A 621 -1.26 -1.22 -30.19
C SER A 621 -2.27 -2.23 -29.62
N ARG A 622 -3.27 -2.65 -30.42
CA ARG A 622 -4.44 -3.44 -29.98
C ARG A 622 -5.19 -2.81 -28.80
N ASN A 623 -5.01 -1.51 -28.59
CA ASN A 623 -5.67 -0.77 -27.54
C ASN A 623 -7.08 -0.36 -28.00
N VAL A 624 -7.99 -0.27 -27.04
CA VAL A 624 -9.32 0.30 -27.26
C VAL A 624 -9.33 1.77 -26.85
N TRP A 625 -9.96 2.62 -27.67
CA TRP A 625 -10.08 4.06 -27.43
C TRP A 625 -11.50 4.55 -27.64
N PHE A 626 -11.89 5.60 -26.91
CA PHE A 626 -13.22 6.21 -27.02
C PHE A 626 -13.50 6.65 -28.46
N ASN A 627 -14.67 6.32 -28.99
CA ASN A 627 -15.10 6.81 -30.29
C ASN A 627 -15.63 8.26 -30.18
N PRO A 628 -14.94 9.26 -30.76
CA PRO A 628 -15.38 10.66 -30.73
C PRO A 628 -16.75 10.88 -31.40
N THR A 629 -17.08 10.04 -32.38
CA THR A 629 -18.30 10.12 -33.21
C THR A 629 -19.32 9.03 -32.87
N SER A 630 -19.24 8.47 -31.64
CA SER A 630 -20.19 7.45 -31.18
C SER A 630 -21.64 7.91 -31.32
N PHE A 631 -22.50 7.04 -31.85
CA PHE A 631 -23.95 7.25 -31.90
C PHE A 631 -24.65 6.86 -30.58
N GLU A 632 -23.94 6.17 -29.69
CA GLU A 632 -24.44 5.78 -28.37
C GLU A 632 -24.47 6.96 -27.40
N THR A 633 -25.35 6.89 -26.39
CA THR A 633 -25.58 8.01 -25.48
C THR A 633 -24.58 8.06 -24.31
N GLU A 634 -24.56 9.18 -23.59
CA GLU A 634 -23.79 9.33 -22.34
C GLU A 634 -24.16 8.28 -21.28
N ALA A 635 -25.38 7.71 -21.33
CA ALA A 635 -25.82 6.71 -20.36
C ALA A 635 -25.04 5.39 -20.49
N GLN A 636 -24.76 4.93 -21.72
CA GLN A 636 -23.93 3.73 -21.96
C GLN A 636 -22.50 3.95 -21.48
N PHE A 637 -21.91 5.13 -21.72
CA PHE A 637 -20.59 5.46 -21.19
C PHE A 637 -20.58 5.51 -19.65
N THR A 638 -21.65 6.02 -19.04
CA THR A 638 -21.83 6.00 -17.58
C THR A 638 -21.91 4.56 -17.07
N LEU A 639 -22.66 3.67 -17.74
CA LEU A 639 -22.76 2.26 -17.39
C LEU A 639 -21.39 1.58 -17.37
N ILE A 640 -20.59 1.71 -18.43
CA ILE A 640 -19.25 1.07 -18.45
C ILE A 640 -18.33 1.65 -17.38
N GLY A 641 -18.48 2.93 -17.02
CA GLY A 641 -17.82 3.52 -15.85
C GLY A 641 -18.20 2.81 -14.54
N ILE A 642 -19.50 2.60 -14.30
CA ILE A 642 -20.01 1.88 -13.12
C ILE A 642 -19.49 0.44 -13.10
N VAL A 643 -19.59 -0.27 -14.23
CA VAL A 643 -19.11 -1.65 -14.38
C VAL A 643 -17.62 -1.76 -14.05
N LEU A 644 -16.81 -0.81 -14.50
CA LEU A 644 -15.38 -0.75 -14.19
C LEU A 644 -15.13 -0.57 -12.68
N GLY A 645 -15.88 0.32 -12.03
CA GLY A 645 -15.80 0.52 -10.58
C GLY A 645 -16.22 -0.74 -9.82
N LEU A 646 -17.35 -1.35 -10.18
CA LEU A 646 -17.84 -2.59 -9.57
C LEU A 646 -16.85 -3.73 -9.73
N ALA A 647 -16.18 -3.85 -10.88
CA ALA A 647 -15.19 -4.89 -11.12
C ALA A 647 -14.01 -4.81 -10.13
N ILE A 648 -13.46 -3.61 -9.90
CA ILE A 648 -12.38 -3.37 -8.93
C ILE A 648 -12.84 -3.79 -7.52
N TYR A 649 -14.05 -3.38 -7.12
CA TYR A 649 -14.57 -3.62 -5.78
C TYR A 649 -14.91 -5.09 -5.50
N ASN A 650 -15.32 -5.83 -6.53
CA ASN A 650 -15.61 -7.25 -6.46
C ASN A 650 -14.40 -8.13 -6.80
N ASN A 651 -13.20 -7.53 -6.96
CA ASN A 651 -11.97 -8.22 -7.33
C ASN A 651 -12.11 -9.06 -8.61
N VAL A 652 -12.84 -8.52 -9.60
CA VAL A 652 -13.07 -9.14 -10.91
C VAL A 652 -12.18 -8.44 -11.94
N ILE A 653 -11.33 -9.23 -12.61
CA ILE A 653 -10.52 -8.78 -13.74
C ILE A 653 -11.35 -8.76 -15.02
N LEU A 654 -11.23 -7.68 -15.78
CA LEU A 654 -11.91 -7.44 -17.04
C LEU A 654 -10.94 -7.61 -18.22
N ALA A 655 -11.45 -8.15 -19.32
CA ALA A 655 -10.68 -8.36 -20.55
C ALA A 655 -10.59 -7.08 -21.42
N VAL A 656 -10.23 -5.96 -20.81
CA VAL A 656 -10.11 -4.66 -21.50
C VAL A 656 -8.64 -4.32 -21.72
N ASN A 657 -8.35 -3.57 -22.78
CA ASN A 657 -6.98 -3.14 -23.12
C ASN A 657 -6.96 -1.63 -23.38
N PHE A 658 -7.07 -0.83 -22.32
CA PHE A 658 -6.98 0.62 -22.42
C PHE A 658 -5.51 1.09 -22.43
N PRO A 659 -5.18 2.18 -23.14
CA PRO A 659 -3.90 2.84 -22.98
C PRO A 659 -3.79 3.49 -21.59
N MET A 660 -2.57 3.67 -21.07
CA MET A 660 -2.31 4.17 -19.70
C MET A 660 -3.01 5.50 -19.41
N VAL A 661 -3.15 6.35 -20.43
CA VAL A 661 -3.84 7.65 -20.35
C VAL A 661 -5.27 7.54 -19.81
N VAL A 662 -5.99 6.44 -20.05
CA VAL A 662 -7.36 6.26 -19.52
C VAL A 662 -7.33 6.20 -18.00
N TYR A 663 -6.43 5.43 -17.41
CA TYR A 663 -6.29 5.29 -15.96
C TYR A 663 -5.79 6.58 -15.32
N ARG A 664 -4.89 7.31 -15.99
CA ARG A 664 -4.46 8.66 -15.57
C ARG A 664 -5.65 9.64 -15.53
N LYS A 665 -6.48 9.64 -16.57
CA LYS A 665 -7.69 10.47 -16.64
C LYS A 665 -8.75 10.08 -15.60
N LEU A 666 -8.93 8.79 -15.32
CA LEU A 666 -9.81 8.34 -14.23
C LEU A 666 -9.37 8.89 -12.87
N LEU A 667 -8.06 8.95 -12.62
CA LEU A 667 -7.46 9.54 -11.42
C LEU A 667 -7.35 11.08 -11.47
N GLY A 668 -8.00 11.75 -12.45
CA GLY A 668 -8.11 13.20 -12.53
C GLY A 668 -6.94 13.90 -13.23
N ARG A 669 -6.26 13.23 -14.16
CA ARG A 669 -5.17 13.81 -14.97
C ARG A 669 -5.52 13.86 -16.45
N LYS A 670 -5.34 15.02 -17.07
CA LYS A 670 -5.48 15.15 -18.52
C LYS A 670 -4.39 14.36 -19.25
N GLY A 671 -4.74 13.86 -20.42
CA GLY A 671 -3.76 13.31 -21.36
C GLY A 671 -2.87 14.42 -21.91
N SER A 672 -1.65 14.08 -22.26
CA SER A 672 -0.62 14.98 -22.78
C SER A 672 0.18 14.31 -23.89
N PHE A 673 1.14 15.04 -24.48
CA PHE A 673 2.00 14.53 -25.55
C PHE A 673 2.66 13.19 -25.22
N GLU A 674 3.21 13.03 -24.01
CA GLU A 674 3.92 11.79 -23.63
C GLU A 674 3.00 10.57 -23.54
N ASP A 675 1.69 10.77 -23.40
CA ASP A 675 0.72 9.68 -23.37
C ASP A 675 0.41 9.13 -24.79
N LEU A 676 0.80 9.86 -25.85
CA LEU A 676 0.62 9.39 -27.21
C LEU A 676 1.50 8.17 -27.53
N VAL A 677 2.57 7.94 -26.78
CA VAL A 677 3.49 6.80 -26.98
C VAL A 677 2.75 5.45 -26.88
N ASP A 678 1.80 5.33 -25.95
CA ASP A 678 1.03 4.10 -25.73
C ASP A 678 -0.21 4.02 -26.63
N TRP A 679 -0.78 5.18 -26.99
CA TRP A 679 -1.98 5.24 -27.81
C TRP A 679 -1.63 5.14 -29.30
N ASN A 680 -0.88 6.10 -29.83
CA ASN A 680 -0.46 6.17 -31.24
C ASN A 680 1.06 6.40 -31.36
N PRO A 681 1.87 5.32 -31.30
CA PRO A 681 3.34 5.41 -31.35
C PRO A 681 3.87 6.09 -32.62
N ILE A 682 3.19 5.91 -33.75
CA ILE A 682 3.59 6.49 -35.05
C ILE A 682 3.46 8.01 -34.98
N LEU A 683 2.31 8.51 -34.50
CA LEU A 683 2.09 9.94 -34.33
C LEU A 683 3.05 10.53 -33.29
N TYR A 684 3.24 9.84 -32.17
CA TYR A 684 4.19 10.27 -31.14
C TYR A 684 5.59 10.49 -31.70
N ASN A 685 6.12 9.50 -32.44
CA ASN A 685 7.46 9.62 -33.04
C ASN A 685 7.52 10.78 -34.05
N GLY A 686 6.50 10.97 -34.89
CA GLY A 686 6.49 12.08 -35.86
C GLY A 686 6.47 13.47 -35.18
N LEU A 687 5.70 13.62 -34.10
CA LEU A 687 5.67 14.87 -33.33
C LEU A 687 6.96 15.06 -32.51
N LYS A 688 7.54 13.97 -32.00
CA LYS A 688 8.84 13.99 -31.32
C LYS A 688 9.95 14.44 -32.27
N ASP A 689 10.00 13.90 -33.49
CA ASP A 689 10.96 14.28 -34.51
C ASP A 689 10.84 15.78 -34.85
N MET A 690 9.61 16.33 -34.88
CA MET A 690 9.37 17.77 -35.05
C MET A 690 9.90 18.59 -33.87
N LEU A 691 9.72 18.13 -32.62
CA LEU A 691 10.25 18.79 -31.43
C LEU A 691 11.78 18.77 -31.39
N GLU A 692 12.41 17.67 -31.79
CA GLU A 692 13.86 17.49 -31.81
C GLU A 692 14.52 18.17 -33.03
N TYR A 693 13.76 18.54 -34.06
CA TYR A 693 14.26 19.23 -35.24
C TYR A 693 14.84 20.61 -34.91
N THR A 694 16.12 20.83 -35.23
CA THR A 694 16.87 22.06 -34.92
C THR A 694 17.17 22.96 -36.11
N GLY A 695 16.78 22.56 -37.33
CA GLY A 695 16.98 23.38 -38.54
C GLY A 695 16.06 24.60 -38.58
N ASP A 696 16.57 25.73 -39.07
CA ASP A 696 15.80 26.98 -39.18
C ASP A 696 14.69 26.90 -40.28
N ASP A 697 14.73 25.87 -41.11
CA ASP A 697 13.82 25.57 -42.23
C ASP A 697 12.64 24.66 -41.85
N LEU A 698 12.29 24.56 -40.55
CA LEU A 698 11.21 23.69 -40.06
C LEU A 698 9.89 23.91 -40.81
N GLU A 699 9.53 25.17 -41.06
CA GLU A 699 8.31 25.55 -41.78
C GLU A 699 8.29 24.99 -43.22
N GLU A 700 9.44 24.99 -43.90
CA GLU A 700 9.57 24.49 -45.27
C GLU A 700 9.62 22.95 -45.33
N VAL A 701 10.27 22.32 -44.34
CA VAL A 701 10.44 20.87 -44.27
C VAL A 701 9.13 20.16 -43.92
N TYR A 702 8.42 20.65 -42.91
CA TYR A 702 7.19 20.01 -42.42
C TYR A 702 5.93 20.56 -43.10
N TYR A 703 5.96 21.82 -43.56
CA TYR A 703 4.83 22.50 -44.21
C TYR A 703 3.48 22.27 -43.51
N GLN A 704 3.51 22.34 -42.18
CA GLN A 704 2.37 22.06 -41.32
C GLN A 704 1.81 23.37 -40.76
N THR A 705 0.48 23.48 -40.71
CA THR A 705 -0.23 24.58 -40.04
C THR A 705 -0.92 24.05 -38.78
N PHE A 706 -1.51 24.93 -37.97
CA PHE A 706 -2.32 24.56 -36.81
C PHE A 706 -3.68 23.93 -37.19
N ARG A 707 -3.86 23.48 -38.44
CA ARG A 707 -4.95 22.62 -38.87
C ARG A 707 -4.47 21.18 -39.03
N ILE A 708 -5.08 20.28 -38.28
CA ILE A 708 -4.77 18.85 -38.31
C ILE A 708 -5.79 18.07 -39.14
N CYS A 709 -5.37 16.91 -39.64
CA CYS A 709 -6.23 15.93 -40.29
C CYS A 709 -6.26 14.65 -39.44
N TYR A 710 -7.44 14.10 -39.18
CA TYR A 710 -7.61 12.83 -38.50
C TYR A 710 -8.72 12.01 -39.17
N GLN A 711 -8.74 10.70 -38.93
CA GLN A 711 -9.74 9.81 -39.54
C GLN A 711 -10.86 9.50 -38.55
N ASP A 712 -12.09 9.56 -39.04
CA ASP A 712 -13.28 9.04 -38.37
C ASP A 712 -13.35 7.50 -38.47
N VAL A 713 -14.26 6.86 -37.73
CA VAL A 713 -14.51 5.40 -37.73
C VAL A 713 -14.86 4.84 -39.11
N PHE A 714 -15.39 5.66 -40.00
CA PHE A 714 -15.66 5.30 -41.40
C PHE A 714 -14.47 5.53 -42.34
N GLY A 715 -13.29 5.89 -41.82
CA GLY A 715 -12.10 6.21 -42.59
C GLY A 715 -12.16 7.56 -43.33
N THR A 716 -13.12 8.41 -42.98
CA THR A 716 -13.27 9.75 -43.59
C THR A 716 -12.31 10.73 -42.94
N ASN A 717 -11.57 11.48 -43.76
CA ASN A 717 -10.66 12.52 -43.27
C ASN A 717 -11.45 13.73 -42.77
N MET A 718 -11.28 14.03 -41.48
CA MET A 718 -11.79 15.21 -40.79
C MET A 718 -10.66 16.22 -40.56
N PHE A 719 -11.02 17.50 -40.55
CA PHE A 719 -10.09 18.59 -40.29
C PHE A 719 -10.51 19.34 -39.03
N HIS A 720 -9.53 19.70 -38.20
CA HIS A 720 -9.75 20.51 -37.00
C HIS A 720 -8.67 21.58 -36.89
N GLU A 721 -9.09 22.81 -36.60
CA GLU A 721 -8.19 23.92 -36.29
C GLU A 721 -7.89 23.93 -34.79
N LEU A 722 -6.63 23.67 -34.42
CA LEU A 722 -6.18 23.62 -33.02
C LEU A 722 -6.25 24.97 -32.31
N LYS A 723 -6.21 26.06 -33.07
CA LYS A 723 -6.40 27.43 -32.58
C LYS A 723 -7.09 28.29 -33.61
N VAL A 724 -7.57 29.46 -33.17
CA VAL A 724 -8.28 30.41 -34.03
C VAL A 724 -7.43 30.78 -35.25
N ASN A 725 -7.99 30.64 -36.44
CA ASN A 725 -7.32 30.84 -37.73
C ASN A 725 -6.13 29.87 -37.94
N GLY A 726 -6.21 28.65 -37.41
CA GLY A 726 -5.11 27.70 -37.38
C GLY A 726 -4.60 27.31 -38.77
N ASP A 727 -5.46 27.34 -39.79
CA ASP A 727 -5.09 27.04 -41.18
C ASP A 727 -4.11 28.06 -41.79
N ASN A 728 -4.05 29.28 -41.25
CA ASN A 728 -3.17 30.35 -41.73
C ASN A 728 -1.92 30.52 -40.86
N ILE A 729 -1.74 29.71 -39.82
CA ILE A 729 -0.64 29.82 -38.88
C ILE A 729 0.28 28.61 -39.10
N PHE A 730 1.46 28.86 -39.64
CA PHE A 730 2.48 27.83 -39.84
C PHE A 730 3.16 27.43 -38.53
N VAL A 731 3.58 26.18 -38.48
CA VAL A 731 4.41 25.68 -37.39
C VAL A 731 5.86 26.13 -37.63
N THR A 732 6.43 26.80 -36.63
CA THR A 732 7.77 27.37 -36.61
C THR A 732 8.55 26.84 -35.41
N GLN A 733 9.86 27.13 -35.34
CA GLN A 733 10.69 26.75 -34.19
C GLN A 733 10.18 27.31 -32.85
N GLU A 734 9.53 28.48 -32.86
CA GLU A 734 9.03 29.13 -31.64
C GLU A 734 7.71 28.52 -31.15
N ASN A 735 6.86 28.06 -32.06
CA ASN A 735 5.50 27.61 -31.73
C ASN A 735 5.30 26.08 -31.83
N LYS A 736 6.30 25.31 -32.28
CA LYS A 736 6.20 23.84 -32.42
C LYS A 736 5.77 23.12 -31.14
N LYS A 737 6.21 23.60 -29.97
CA LYS A 737 5.80 23.03 -28.69
C LYS A 737 4.31 23.25 -28.43
N GLU A 738 3.81 24.46 -28.67
CA GLU A 738 2.38 24.79 -28.60
C GLU A 738 1.56 23.93 -29.56
N PHE A 739 2.03 23.74 -30.80
CA PHE A 739 1.36 22.89 -31.79
C PHE A 739 1.22 21.44 -31.28
N VAL A 740 2.30 20.85 -30.77
CA VAL A 740 2.31 19.48 -30.26
C VAL A 740 1.42 19.34 -29.03
N ASP A 741 1.49 20.29 -28.09
CA ASP A 741 0.67 20.28 -26.88
C ASP A 741 -0.83 20.37 -27.22
N LEU A 742 -1.23 21.28 -28.13
CA LEU A 742 -2.62 21.40 -28.58
C LEU A 742 -3.10 20.19 -29.38
N TYR A 743 -2.22 19.59 -30.20
CA TYR A 743 -2.57 18.40 -30.96
C TYR A 743 -2.84 17.21 -30.01
N ALA A 744 -1.96 16.99 -29.03
CA ALA A 744 -2.16 15.95 -28.03
C ALA A 744 -3.41 16.20 -27.17
N ASP A 745 -3.64 17.44 -26.73
CA ASP A 745 -4.83 17.82 -25.95
C ASP A 745 -6.13 17.58 -26.75
N PHE A 746 -6.15 17.91 -28.04
CA PHE A 746 -7.30 17.65 -28.88
C PHE A 746 -7.64 16.15 -28.96
N LEU A 747 -6.65 15.31 -29.23
CA LEU A 747 -6.88 13.87 -29.42
C LEU A 747 -7.22 13.14 -28.11
N LEU A 748 -6.58 13.49 -27.00
CA LEU A 748 -6.70 12.76 -25.74
C LEU A 748 -7.75 13.33 -24.79
N ASN A 749 -8.13 14.60 -24.97
CA ASN A 749 -9.04 15.30 -24.07
C ASN A 749 -10.26 15.87 -24.81
N VAL A 750 -10.08 16.81 -25.75
CA VAL A 750 -11.19 17.58 -26.34
C VAL A 750 -12.11 16.70 -27.20
N SER A 751 -11.55 15.88 -28.09
CA SER A 751 -12.32 15.08 -29.04
C SER A 751 -13.22 14.02 -28.39
N VAL A 752 -12.84 13.54 -27.19
CA VAL A 752 -13.55 12.49 -26.45
C VAL A 752 -14.18 13.01 -25.16
N GLU A 753 -14.26 14.33 -24.98
CA GLU A 753 -14.61 14.94 -23.69
C GLU A 753 -15.98 14.48 -23.18
N THR A 754 -16.98 14.47 -24.06
CA THR A 754 -18.36 14.10 -23.69
C THR A 754 -18.43 12.64 -23.23
N GLN A 755 -17.87 11.72 -24.01
CA GLN A 755 -17.87 10.28 -23.74
C GLN A 755 -17.06 9.97 -22.49
N PHE A 756 -15.86 10.55 -22.38
CA PHE A 756 -14.97 10.33 -21.26
C PHE A 756 -15.54 10.92 -19.96
N ARG A 757 -16.18 12.09 -20.00
CA ARG A 757 -16.81 12.69 -18.81
C ARG A 757 -17.93 11.81 -18.26
N ALA A 758 -18.78 11.26 -19.14
CA ALA A 758 -19.82 10.32 -18.74
C ALA A 758 -19.23 9.02 -18.15
N PHE A 759 -18.19 8.48 -18.79
CA PHE A 759 -17.45 7.33 -18.29
C PHE A 759 -16.82 7.55 -16.91
N ARG A 760 -16.08 8.66 -16.74
CA ARG A 760 -15.47 9.04 -15.46
C ARG A 760 -16.54 9.28 -14.39
N ARG A 761 -17.68 9.87 -14.74
CA ARG A 761 -18.81 10.05 -13.82
C ARG A 761 -19.31 8.70 -13.30
N GLY A 762 -19.57 7.74 -14.20
CA GLY A 762 -20.01 6.40 -13.81
C GLY A 762 -19.01 5.69 -12.90
N PHE A 763 -17.72 5.81 -13.20
CA PHE A 763 -16.65 5.28 -12.36
C PHE A 763 -16.66 5.90 -10.96
N LEU A 764 -16.70 7.23 -10.88
CA LEU A 764 -16.70 7.94 -9.60
C LEU A 764 -17.98 7.68 -8.77
N MET A 765 -19.12 7.36 -9.38
CA MET A 765 -20.33 6.97 -8.63
C MET A 765 -20.10 5.75 -7.73
N VAL A 766 -19.13 4.89 -8.07
CA VAL A 766 -18.73 3.74 -7.26
C VAL A 766 -17.51 4.08 -6.38
N THR A 767 -16.54 4.87 -6.90
CA THR A 767 -15.21 5.05 -6.29
C THR A 767 -14.97 6.38 -5.57
N ASP A 768 -15.90 7.33 -5.56
CA ASP A 768 -15.71 8.70 -5.01
C ASP A 768 -15.19 8.75 -3.56
N GLU A 769 -15.71 7.91 -2.69
CA GLU A 769 -15.33 7.80 -1.28
C GLU A 769 -14.26 6.72 -1.05
N SER A 770 -13.73 6.14 -2.12
CA SER A 770 -12.71 5.09 -2.09
C SER A 770 -11.34 5.64 -1.72
N PRO A 771 -10.52 4.90 -0.97
CA PRO A 771 -9.09 5.17 -0.89
C PRO A 771 -8.33 4.80 -2.19
N LEU A 772 -9.01 4.38 -3.27
CA LEU A 772 -8.38 3.97 -4.54
C LEU A 772 -7.30 4.96 -5.02
N GLY A 773 -7.62 6.25 -5.11
CA GLY A 773 -6.67 7.28 -5.53
C GLY A 773 -5.55 7.59 -4.53
N ALA A 774 -5.69 7.14 -3.28
CA ALA A 774 -4.65 7.26 -2.25
C ALA A 774 -3.72 6.04 -2.20
N PHE A 775 -4.25 4.84 -2.51
CA PHE A 775 -3.49 3.59 -2.44
C PHE A 775 -2.74 3.26 -3.74
N PHE A 776 -3.34 3.58 -4.90
CA PHE A 776 -2.88 3.06 -6.18
C PHE A 776 -2.46 4.16 -7.16
N ARG A 777 -1.39 3.87 -7.90
CA ARG A 777 -0.95 4.62 -9.09
C ARG A 777 -1.73 4.16 -10.33
N PRO A 778 -1.72 4.93 -11.45
CA PRO A 778 -2.41 4.55 -12.69
C PRO A 778 -2.09 3.12 -13.17
N GLU A 779 -0.82 2.73 -13.12
CA GLU A 779 -0.34 1.40 -13.54
C GLU A 779 -0.87 0.29 -12.63
N GLU A 780 -1.04 0.60 -11.35
CA GLU A 780 -1.60 -0.34 -10.38
C GLU A 780 -3.12 -0.46 -10.53
N VAL A 781 -3.82 0.63 -10.87
CA VAL A 781 -5.25 0.60 -11.21
C VAL A 781 -5.47 -0.22 -12.48
N GLU A 782 -4.61 -0.08 -13.51
CA GLU A 782 -4.63 -0.98 -14.66
C GLU A 782 -4.51 -2.45 -14.22
N MET A 783 -3.57 -2.76 -13.31
CA MET A 783 -3.40 -4.12 -12.81
C MET A 783 -4.63 -4.64 -12.07
N LEU A 784 -5.34 -3.81 -11.29
CA LEU A 784 -6.59 -4.19 -10.63
C LEU A 784 -7.69 -4.51 -11.66
N VAL A 785 -7.77 -3.74 -12.75
CA VAL A 785 -8.79 -3.89 -13.79
C VAL A 785 -8.47 -5.06 -14.71
N CYS A 786 -7.25 -5.15 -15.23
CA CYS A 786 -6.88 -6.05 -16.32
C CYS A 786 -6.13 -7.30 -15.85
N GLY A 787 -5.71 -7.34 -14.58
CA GLY A 787 -4.80 -8.35 -14.05
C GLY A 787 -3.33 -8.08 -14.40
N SER A 788 -2.45 -8.98 -13.99
CA SER A 788 -1.02 -8.90 -14.31
C SER A 788 -0.74 -9.24 -15.78
N LYS A 789 0.22 -8.54 -16.38
CA LYS A 789 0.74 -8.83 -17.74
C LYS A 789 1.86 -9.87 -17.73
N VAL A 790 2.33 -10.28 -16.54
CA VAL A 790 3.45 -11.23 -16.37
C VAL A 790 2.91 -12.65 -16.25
N PHE A 791 3.24 -13.49 -17.22
CA PHE A 791 2.84 -14.90 -17.27
C PHE A 791 3.96 -15.82 -16.76
N ASP A 792 4.21 -15.80 -15.45
CA ASP A 792 5.19 -16.70 -14.83
C ASP A 792 4.56 -18.06 -14.44
N PHE A 793 4.69 -19.04 -15.34
CA PHE A 793 4.19 -20.40 -15.11
C PHE A 793 5.06 -21.20 -14.12
N HIS A 794 6.29 -20.77 -13.82
CA HIS A 794 7.08 -21.41 -12.77
C HIS A 794 6.55 -21.08 -11.39
N GLU A 795 6.04 -19.86 -11.19
CA GLU A 795 5.32 -19.50 -9.98
C GLU A 795 4.01 -20.27 -9.84
N LEU A 796 3.26 -20.42 -10.95
CA LEU A 796 2.05 -21.23 -10.98
C LEU A 796 2.33 -22.69 -10.55
N GLU A 797 3.38 -23.30 -11.08
CA GLU A 797 3.79 -24.67 -10.72
C GLU A 797 4.09 -24.80 -9.22
N LYS A 798 4.77 -23.80 -8.65
CA LYS A 798 5.13 -23.80 -7.23
C LYS A 798 3.92 -23.67 -6.30
N SER A 799 2.91 -22.90 -6.69
CA SER A 799 1.68 -22.70 -5.90
C SER A 799 0.58 -23.72 -6.19
N THR A 800 0.77 -24.61 -7.17
CA THR A 800 -0.25 -25.60 -7.55
C THR A 800 -0.45 -26.67 -6.48
N GLU A 801 -1.71 -26.91 -6.13
CA GLU A 801 -2.11 -28.01 -5.26
C GLU A 801 -2.48 -29.26 -6.07
N TYR A 802 -2.22 -30.43 -5.50
CA TYR A 802 -2.49 -31.72 -6.15
C TYR A 802 -3.48 -32.53 -5.32
N ASP A 803 -4.47 -33.12 -5.98
CA ASP A 803 -5.53 -33.91 -5.33
C ASP A 803 -5.78 -35.24 -6.04
N GLY A 804 -6.49 -36.16 -5.38
CA GLY A 804 -6.83 -37.47 -5.92
C GLY A 804 -5.65 -38.44 -5.98
N GLY A 805 -4.63 -38.23 -5.13
CA GLY A 805 -3.44 -39.07 -5.06
C GLY A 805 -2.31 -38.64 -6.02
N TYR A 806 -2.45 -37.51 -6.70
CA TYR A 806 -1.31 -36.84 -7.32
C TYR A 806 -0.50 -36.05 -6.30
N ALA A 807 0.80 -35.94 -6.58
CA ALA A 807 1.75 -35.12 -5.85
C ALA A 807 2.75 -34.50 -6.85
N SER A 808 3.52 -33.52 -6.41
CA SER A 808 4.50 -32.81 -7.26
C SER A 808 5.58 -33.73 -7.86
N ASP A 809 5.85 -34.88 -7.25
CA ASP A 809 6.79 -35.90 -7.72
C ASP A 809 6.15 -36.96 -8.63
N SER A 810 4.84 -36.90 -8.85
CA SER A 810 4.13 -37.84 -9.73
C SER A 810 4.58 -37.66 -11.17
N LYS A 811 4.87 -38.76 -11.86
CA LYS A 811 5.39 -38.72 -13.25
C LYS A 811 4.48 -37.94 -14.20
N ILE A 812 3.17 -38.14 -14.11
CA ILE A 812 2.18 -37.43 -14.93
C ILE A 812 2.19 -35.91 -14.68
N VAL A 813 2.45 -35.49 -13.43
CA VAL A 813 2.55 -34.08 -13.03
C VAL A 813 3.84 -33.45 -13.57
N GLN A 814 4.97 -34.15 -13.45
CA GLN A 814 6.24 -33.70 -14.03
C GLN A 814 6.17 -33.60 -15.55
N ASP A 815 5.54 -34.57 -16.21
CA ASP A 815 5.30 -34.55 -17.65
C ASP A 815 4.36 -33.40 -18.05
N PHE A 816 3.31 -33.13 -17.26
CA PHE A 816 2.42 -31.99 -17.46
C PHE A 816 3.17 -30.66 -17.42
N TRP A 817 3.92 -30.38 -16.36
CA TRP A 817 4.69 -29.12 -16.27
C TRP A 817 5.79 -29.04 -17.32
N GLY A 818 6.44 -30.16 -17.63
CA GLY A 818 7.40 -30.24 -18.74
C GLY A 818 6.79 -29.89 -20.09
N ILE A 819 5.52 -30.22 -20.34
CA ILE A 819 4.77 -29.81 -21.53
C ILE A 819 4.39 -28.33 -21.42
N VAL A 820 3.74 -27.92 -20.34
CA VAL A 820 3.24 -26.54 -20.13
C VAL A 820 4.36 -25.51 -20.27
N HIS A 821 5.53 -25.74 -19.68
CA HIS A 821 6.68 -24.84 -19.80
C HIS A 821 7.17 -24.68 -21.24
N SER A 822 7.07 -25.75 -22.04
CA SER A 822 7.45 -25.76 -23.45
C SER A 822 6.40 -25.15 -24.40
N LEU A 823 5.18 -24.88 -23.92
CA LEU A 823 4.13 -24.29 -24.75
C LEU A 823 4.41 -22.81 -25.07
N PRO A 824 4.00 -22.33 -26.26
CA PRO A 824 4.00 -20.90 -26.56
C PRO A 824 3.02 -20.15 -25.65
N LEU A 825 3.23 -18.84 -25.49
CA LEU A 825 2.40 -18.00 -24.61
C LEU A 825 0.91 -18.07 -24.95
N GLU A 826 0.55 -18.13 -26.23
CA GLU A 826 -0.85 -18.24 -26.66
C GLU A 826 -1.53 -19.52 -26.15
N ASP A 827 -0.83 -20.66 -26.18
CA ASP A 827 -1.39 -21.92 -25.67
C ASP A 827 -1.39 -21.96 -24.15
N LYS A 828 -0.42 -21.31 -23.49
CA LYS A 828 -0.43 -21.06 -22.05
C LYS A 828 -1.65 -20.23 -21.62
N ARG A 829 -2.01 -19.20 -22.38
CA ARG A 829 -3.23 -18.39 -22.17
C ARG A 829 -4.50 -19.21 -22.35
N LYS A 830 -4.56 -20.06 -23.37
CA LYS A 830 -5.68 -21.00 -23.56
C LYS A 830 -5.79 -22.01 -22.41
N LEU A 831 -4.68 -22.47 -21.85
CA LEU A 831 -4.70 -23.34 -20.67
C LEU A 831 -5.35 -22.64 -19.47
N LEU A 832 -4.97 -21.38 -19.21
CA LEU A 832 -5.59 -20.57 -18.16
C LEU A 832 -7.09 -20.37 -18.42
N GLN A 833 -7.47 -20.02 -19.66
CA GLN A 833 -8.87 -19.88 -20.04
C GLN A 833 -9.66 -21.18 -19.83
N PHE A 834 -9.08 -22.31 -20.22
CA PHE A 834 -9.69 -23.63 -20.08
C PHE A 834 -9.93 -24.01 -18.62
N THR A 835 -9.01 -23.67 -17.72
CA THR A 835 -9.03 -24.11 -16.32
C THR A 835 -9.66 -23.12 -15.36
N THR A 836 -9.60 -21.82 -15.64
CA THR A 836 -10.05 -20.74 -14.75
C THR A 836 -11.21 -19.93 -15.33
N GLY A 837 -11.56 -20.16 -16.59
CA GLY A 837 -12.51 -19.33 -17.33
C GLY A 837 -11.99 -17.95 -17.69
N SER A 838 -10.69 -17.68 -17.51
CA SER A 838 -10.01 -16.43 -17.87
C SER A 838 -8.60 -16.68 -18.41
N ASP A 839 -8.19 -15.95 -19.44
CA ASP A 839 -6.84 -15.97 -19.99
C ASP A 839 -5.88 -15.01 -19.26
N ARG A 840 -6.37 -14.34 -18.20
CA ARG A 840 -5.69 -13.28 -17.47
C ARG A 840 -5.08 -13.77 -16.16
N VAL A 841 -4.02 -13.09 -15.74
CA VAL A 841 -3.31 -13.38 -14.48
C VAL A 841 -3.90 -12.51 -13.36
N PRO A 842 -4.21 -13.07 -12.17
CA PRO A 842 -4.66 -12.28 -11.03
C PRO A 842 -3.65 -11.18 -10.60
N VAL A 843 -4.13 -10.26 -9.78
CA VAL A 843 -3.26 -9.26 -9.12
C VAL A 843 -2.24 -9.98 -8.24
N GLY A 844 -0.96 -9.63 -8.39
CA GLY A 844 0.15 -10.29 -7.69
C GLY A 844 0.72 -11.53 -8.38
N GLY A 845 0.23 -11.89 -9.58
CA GLY A 845 0.85 -12.93 -10.40
C GLY A 845 0.11 -14.28 -10.35
N LEU A 846 0.69 -15.27 -11.03
CA LEU A 846 0.10 -16.61 -11.13
C LEU A 846 0.21 -17.42 -9.84
N CYS A 847 1.10 -17.05 -8.91
CA CYS A 847 1.19 -17.68 -7.59
C CYS A 847 -0.10 -17.54 -6.77
N ASN A 848 -0.84 -16.44 -6.95
CA ASN A 848 -2.11 -16.16 -6.27
C ASN A 848 -3.32 -16.87 -6.90
N LEU A 849 -3.11 -17.61 -8.00
CA LEU A 849 -4.13 -18.47 -8.58
C LEU A 849 -4.13 -19.80 -7.81
N ASN A 850 -5.23 -20.12 -7.12
CA ASN A 850 -5.42 -21.41 -6.46
C ASN A 850 -5.65 -22.53 -7.49
N PHE A 851 -4.61 -22.87 -8.26
CA PHE A 851 -4.65 -23.85 -9.32
C PHE A 851 -4.52 -25.26 -8.74
N VAL A 852 -5.47 -26.14 -9.07
CA VAL A 852 -5.51 -27.50 -8.52
C VAL A 852 -5.48 -28.51 -9.66
N ILE A 853 -4.59 -29.51 -9.59
CA ILE A 853 -4.59 -30.65 -10.51
C ILE A 853 -5.10 -31.87 -9.76
N ALA A 854 -6.30 -32.32 -10.12
CA ALA A 854 -6.96 -33.46 -9.50
C ALA A 854 -7.00 -34.67 -10.45
N ARG A 855 -6.71 -35.86 -9.91
CA ARG A 855 -6.76 -37.10 -10.67
C ARG A 855 -8.19 -37.44 -11.11
N ASN A 856 -8.37 -37.68 -12.41
CA ASN A 856 -9.66 -38.03 -13.01
C ASN A 856 -9.70 -39.47 -13.58
N GLY A 857 -9.38 -40.44 -12.72
CA GLY A 857 -9.33 -41.86 -13.08
C GLY A 857 -8.02 -42.30 -13.75
N PRO A 858 -7.95 -43.57 -14.20
CA PRO A 858 -6.78 -44.13 -14.88
C PRO A 858 -6.68 -43.66 -16.34
N ASP A 859 -5.66 -44.13 -17.06
CA ASP A 859 -5.50 -43.88 -18.50
C ASP A 859 -6.79 -44.17 -19.28
N CYS A 860 -7.17 -43.22 -20.13
CA CYS A 860 -8.35 -43.33 -20.99
C CYS A 860 -8.21 -42.45 -22.23
N ASP A 861 -9.18 -42.51 -23.14
CA ASP A 861 -9.22 -41.67 -24.34
C ASP A 861 -9.98 -40.35 -24.16
N ARG A 862 -10.49 -40.10 -22.96
CA ARG A 862 -11.18 -38.84 -22.64
C ARG A 862 -10.18 -37.70 -22.63
N LEU A 863 -10.64 -36.51 -23.01
CA LEU A 863 -9.88 -35.27 -22.82
C LEU A 863 -9.86 -34.90 -21.33
N PRO A 864 -8.84 -34.17 -20.85
CA PRO A 864 -8.92 -33.53 -19.55
C PRO A 864 -10.12 -32.57 -19.52
N THR A 865 -10.69 -32.37 -18.34
CA THR A 865 -11.83 -31.48 -18.10
C THR A 865 -11.49 -30.47 -17.00
N ALA A 866 -12.27 -29.42 -16.83
CA ALA A 866 -12.01 -28.42 -15.78
C ALA A 866 -13.29 -28.01 -15.04
N HIS A 867 -13.12 -27.64 -13.78
CA HIS A 867 -14.11 -26.90 -13.00
C HIS A 867 -13.61 -25.47 -12.82
N THR A 868 -14.02 -24.58 -13.74
CA THR A 868 -13.54 -23.20 -13.82
C THR A 868 -13.90 -22.36 -12.60
N CYS A 869 -15.00 -22.67 -11.90
CA CYS A 869 -15.38 -21.99 -10.65
C CYS A 869 -14.37 -22.21 -9.52
N PHE A 870 -13.61 -23.31 -9.54
CA PHE A 870 -12.67 -23.69 -8.49
C PHE A 870 -11.23 -23.78 -9.01
N ASN A 871 -10.96 -23.37 -10.25
CA ASN A 871 -9.65 -23.48 -10.92
C ASN A 871 -9.07 -24.92 -10.88
N VAL A 872 -9.93 -25.94 -10.94
CA VAL A 872 -9.52 -27.35 -10.87
C VAL A 872 -9.39 -27.95 -12.27
N LEU A 873 -8.20 -28.45 -12.61
CA LEU A 873 -7.95 -29.30 -13.77
C LEU A 873 -8.12 -30.77 -13.40
N LEU A 874 -9.10 -31.42 -14.02
CA LEU A 874 -9.34 -32.85 -13.89
C LEU A 874 -8.52 -33.61 -14.93
N LEU A 875 -7.39 -34.18 -14.50
CA LEU A 875 -6.40 -34.79 -15.36
C LEU A 875 -6.42 -36.33 -15.24
N PRO A 876 -6.81 -37.07 -16.29
CA PRO A 876 -6.64 -38.53 -16.33
C PRO A 876 -5.17 -38.93 -16.22
N GLU A 877 -4.90 -40.09 -15.62
CA GLU A 877 -3.53 -40.60 -15.46
C GLU A 877 -3.05 -41.25 -16.77
N TYR A 878 -2.70 -40.43 -17.77
CA TYR A 878 -2.24 -40.92 -19.07
C TYR A 878 -0.90 -41.67 -18.98
N ASP A 879 -0.79 -42.80 -19.68
CA ASP A 879 0.40 -43.67 -19.59
C ASP A 879 1.67 -43.06 -20.23
N THR A 880 1.52 -42.11 -21.14
CA THR A 880 2.63 -41.52 -21.91
C THR A 880 2.53 -40.00 -22.00
N ARG A 881 3.70 -39.35 -21.99
CA ARG A 881 3.83 -37.89 -22.19
C ARG A 881 3.23 -37.43 -23.52
N ASP A 882 3.41 -38.21 -24.59
CA ASP A 882 2.87 -37.86 -25.91
C ASP A 882 1.33 -37.85 -25.92
N LYS A 883 0.71 -38.85 -25.26
CA LYS A 883 -0.75 -38.91 -25.09
C LYS A 883 -1.25 -37.74 -24.25
N LEU A 884 -0.57 -37.42 -23.15
CA LEU A 884 -0.89 -36.24 -22.34
C LEU A 884 -0.84 -34.95 -23.17
N GLN A 885 0.23 -34.75 -23.96
CA GLN A 885 0.38 -33.56 -24.78
C GLN A 885 -0.72 -33.44 -25.85
N ASP A 886 -1.00 -34.52 -26.58
CA ASP A 886 -2.06 -34.54 -27.60
C ASP A 886 -3.45 -34.24 -27.00
N ARG A 887 -3.78 -34.89 -25.88
CA ARG A 887 -5.09 -34.72 -25.21
C ARG A 887 -5.22 -33.33 -24.58
N LEU A 888 -4.17 -32.82 -23.95
CA LEU A 888 -4.15 -31.46 -23.37
C LEU A 888 -4.32 -30.40 -24.45
N LEU A 889 -3.53 -30.47 -25.52
CA LEU A 889 -3.62 -29.51 -26.63
C LEU A 889 -4.98 -29.54 -27.32
N LYS A 890 -5.59 -30.72 -27.47
CA LYS A 890 -6.98 -30.81 -27.96
C LYS A 890 -7.94 -30.13 -26.99
N ALA A 891 -7.87 -30.43 -25.69
CA ALA A 891 -8.79 -29.84 -24.72
C ALA A 891 -8.75 -28.30 -24.73
N ILE A 892 -7.56 -27.70 -24.66
CA ILE A 892 -7.42 -26.23 -24.61
C ILE A 892 -7.77 -25.52 -25.93
N ASN A 893 -7.69 -26.21 -27.08
CA ASN A 893 -8.03 -25.62 -28.37
C ASN A 893 -9.52 -25.77 -28.74
N TYR A 894 -10.23 -26.76 -28.17
CA TYR A 894 -11.64 -27.05 -28.50
C TYR A 894 -12.65 -26.55 -27.47
N SER A 895 -12.23 -25.75 -26.47
CA SER A 895 -13.07 -25.37 -25.31
C SER A 895 -13.80 -24.02 -25.41
N LYS A 896 -14.19 -23.54 -26.59
CA LYS A 896 -15.01 -22.30 -26.66
C LYS A 896 -16.45 -22.61 -26.23
N GLY A 897 -16.82 -22.09 -25.06
CA GLY A 897 -18.16 -22.15 -24.47
C GLY A 897 -18.23 -23.04 -23.23
N PHE A 898 -18.89 -22.56 -22.17
CA PHE A 898 -19.32 -23.42 -21.08
C PHE A 898 -20.14 -24.57 -21.70
N GLY A 899 -19.70 -25.81 -21.48
CA GLY A 899 -20.33 -27.00 -22.05
C GLY A 899 -21.75 -27.17 -21.54
N LEU A 900 -22.71 -26.53 -22.21
CA LEU A 900 -24.15 -26.73 -22.12
C LEU A 900 -24.76 -26.43 -23.51
N HIS A 901 -24.42 -27.25 -24.51
CA HIS A 901 -25.25 -27.44 -25.70
C HIS A 901 -25.24 -28.91 -26.11
#